data_AF-A0A6S7G9Y5-F1
#
_entry.id   AF-A0A6S7G9Y5-F1
#
_cell.length_a   1.000
_cell.length_b   1.000
_cell.length_c   1.000
_cell.angle_alpha   90.00
_cell.angle_beta   90.00
_cell.angle_gamma   90.00
#
_symmetry.space_group_name_H-M   'P 1'
#
loop_
_entity.id
_entity.type
_entity.pdbx_description
1 polymer ?
#
loop_
_entity_poly.entity_id
_entity_poly.type
_entity_poly.pdbx_seq_one_letter_code
_entity_poly.pdbx_strand_id
1 'polypeptide(L)'
;MCGDIHPNPGPTMTNINSTSSGNVGSRKQNTEQKDSSLFCMDMNARSLRKTFLTQENRQISNMFKFQELVYSESIDLMFVTETWFNSNISDREILPIGYDIYRTDRSLGRSGGDVLIAIKQDTFINCNQISSVSMKNLEAVAIECSLPNLTKWLVVCCYRPPDSNDMSDFRSFADKLFPVYDKILIAGDFNLPNISWTDSNYTATGSLNQNFCDVLDDYFMSQLCLVPTRESNILDLLFTNQPEHITLTAVHPPAELGMNSDHNIIHFQISTSSNIVLPNKRLIYDYRQANFDGLRKKLNDMELCTLLTNNGTKCSIDGDWFTWKKAMFSAMNAFIPTKHVDPHRTPPWITSTILHQIQEVYLALQNLDPFKAHGPDGFPSRVLKECAFQLAPSLHYLFTKSLRLSQIPTEWKLANIIPLHKKGVKEQVENYRPISLLSIVSKTLERCVLNHLFLRIQESVHSAQYGFIIGRSSTSQLLSTLHKIGKDLDKRLQTDVVFMDISKAFDTVDHAKLLQKLRDFGLSGSLLLWFENYLSGRCQEVTVHGATSTPFPITSGVPQGSLLAPFLFSVYINDLPDNISISTGVGLYADDTKLHRCVQNRNDALALQSDIQSLHCWSNENLLSFNKSKCKVLSITRRTSPLIYPYALGDHQLLSSDVESDLGITISSRLLWNVQINKVRSKANKTLGLIRRSTMEITDMNTRRFLYLQLVRSNFSYATQAWCPQSVKLIEDVEKELQEVNQTQT
;
A
#
# COMPACT_ATOMS: atom_id res chain seq x y z
N MET A 1 24.64 11.15 -13.96
CA MET A 1 24.31 10.01 -14.84
C MET A 1 24.31 8.77 -13.96
N CYS A 2 23.21 8.56 -13.24
CA CYS A 2 22.95 7.29 -12.57
C CYS A 2 22.12 6.46 -13.54
N GLY A 3 22.56 5.24 -13.84
CA GLY A 3 21.78 4.33 -14.66
C GLY A 3 20.74 3.63 -13.81
N ASP A 4 19.48 3.95 -14.05
CA ASP A 4 18.26 3.15 -13.89
C ASP A 4 18.32 1.99 -12.88
N ILE A 5 18.40 2.37 -11.60
CA ILE A 5 17.60 1.70 -10.58
C ILE A 5 16.39 2.60 -10.41
N HIS A 6 15.28 2.31 -11.11
CA HIS A 6 13.99 2.92 -10.78
C HIS A 6 13.64 2.55 -9.33
N PRO A 7 13.55 3.50 -8.40
CA PRO A 7 12.82 3.27 -7.16
C PRO A 7 11.34 3.18 -7.56
N ASN A 8 10.63 2.18 -7.07
CA ASN A 8 9.17 2.16 -7.23
C ASN A 8 8.61 3.47 -6.64
N PRO A 9 7.77 4.23 -7.34
CA PRO A 9 7.05 5.33 -6.71
C PRO A 9 6.12 4.73 -5.66
N GLY A 10 6.29 5.14 -4.40
CA GLY A 10 5.28 4.90 -3.38
C GLY A 10 3.99 5.65 -3.73
N PRO A 11 2.82 5.21 -3.22
CA PRO A 11 1.54 5.80 -3.57
C PRO A 11 1.50 7.30 -3.22
N THR A 12 1.19 8.14 -4.20
CA THR A 12 1.07 9.60 -4.03
C THR A 12 -0.32 9.97 -3.52
N MET A 13 -0.40 10.39 -2.26
CA MET A 13 -1.56 11.11 -1.72
C MET A 13 -1.64 12.53 -2.31
N THR A 14 -2.71 12.85 -3.03
CA THR A 14 -2.98 14.21 -3.52
C THR A 14 -4.03 14.91 -2.66
N ASN A 15 -3.58 15.84 -1.81
CA ASN A 15 -4.46 16.79 -1.14
C ASN A 15 -5.02 17.80 -2.15
N ILE A 16 -6.34 18.03 -2.11
CA ILE A 16 -7.00 19.12 -2.85
C ILE A 16 -7.52 20.12 -1.81
N ASN A 17 -6.89 21.30 -1.77
CA ASN A 17 -7.40 22.43 -0.98
C ASN A 17 -8.42 23.23 -1.81
N SER A 18 -9.48 23.66 -1.13
CA SER A 18 -10.54 24.50 -1.66
C SER A 18 -10.15 25.99 -1.74
N THR A 19 -10.58 26.66 -2.80
CA THR A 19 -10.95 28.10 -2.76
C THR A 19 -12.06 28.38 -3.77
N SER A 20 -12.97 29.27 -3.38
CA SER A 20 -14.22 29.59 -4.07
C SER A 20 -14.13 30.85 -4.95
N SER A 21 -15.00 30.93 -5.97
CA SER A 21 -15.92 32.06 -6.26
C SER A 21 -16.14 32.30 -7.77
N GLY A 22 -17.32 32.79 -8.14
CA GLY A 22 -17.61 33.33 -9.48
C GLY A 22 -18.78 32.64 -10.19
N ASN A 23 -19.94 33.31 -10.21
CA ASN A 23 -21.17 32.80 -10.80
C ASN A 23 -21.39 33.34 -12.24
N VAL A 24 -22.37 32.74 -12.94
CA VAL A 24 -23.05 33.23 -14.17
C VAL A 24 -22.51 32.78 -15.55
N GLY A 25 -23.27 31.89 -16.21
CA GLY A 25 -23.86 32.25 -17.51
C GLY A 25 -23.48 31.44 -18.77
N SER A 26 -24.47 30.70 -19.26
CA SER A 26 -24.71 30.30 -20.68
C SER A 26 -23.99 29.07 -21.26
N ARG A 27 -24.83 28.21 -21.86
CA ARG A 27 -24.50 26.92 -22.51
C ARG A 27 -23.52 27.06 -23.68
N LYS A 28 -22.51 26.18 -23.73
CA LYS A 28 -22.16 25.40 -24.94
C LYS A 28 -21.36 24.14 -24.57
N GLN A 29 -21.58 23.11 -25.37
CA GLN A 29 -21.16 21.71 -25.23
C GLN A 29 -19.72 21.51 -24.69
N ASN A 30 -19.60 20.73 -23.61
CA ASN A 30 -18.38 19.99 -23.26
C ASN A 30 -18.76 18.53 -23.02
N THR A 31 -17.98 17.62 -23.58
CA THR A 31 -18.02 16.19 -23.24
C THR A 31 -17.30 15.98 -21.91
N GLU A 32 -18.05 16.05 -20.81
CA GLU A 32 -17.56 15.66 -19.49
C GLU A 32 -17.66 14.14 -19.34
N GLN A 33 -16.54 13.55 -18.93
CA GLN A 33 -16.43 12.13 -18.62
C GLN A 33 -17.10 11.90 -17.25
N LYS A 34 -18.40 11.57 -17.25
CA LYS A 34 -19.16 11.28 -16.03
C LYS A 34 -18.49 10.16 -15.23
N ASP A 35 -18.14 10.44 -13.98
CA ASP A 35 -18.15 9.42 -12.94
C ASP A 35 -19.57 8.83 -12.88
N SER A 36 -19.70 7.56 -13.25
CA SER A 36 -20.97 6.84 -13.23
C SER A 36 -21.14 6.17 -11.88
N SER A 37 -21.62 6.93 -10.89
CA SER A 37 -22.21 6.36 -9.69
C SER A 37 -23.67 5.96 -9.95
N LEU A 38 -24.10 4.86 -9.33
CA LEU A 38 -25.51 4.50 -9.20
C LEU A 38 -26.07 5.10 -7.92
N PHE A 39 -27.28 5.65 -7.97
CA PHE A 39 -28.00 6.20 -6.81
C PHE A 39 -28.86 5.11 -6.18
N CYS A 40 -28.77 4.96 -4.86
CA CYS A 40 -29.41 3.86 -4.14
C CYS A 40 -30.13 4.32 -2.87
N MET A 41 -31.20 3.61 -2.51
CA MET A 41 -32.06 3.91 -1.37
C MET A 41 -32.40 2.65 -0.56
N ASP A 42 -32.36 2.73 0.77
CA ASP A 42 -32.95 1.74 1.68
C ASP A 42 -33.98 2.39 2.60
N MET A 43 -35.12 1.71 2.82
CA MET A 43 -36.24 2.23 3.60
C MET A 43 -37.14 1.14 4.21
N ASN A 44 -37.55 1.32 5.47
CA ASN A 44 -38.76 0.68 6.00
C ASN A 44 -39.99 1.53 5.65
N ALA A 45 -40.94 0.94 4.90
CA ALA A 45 -42.12 1.63 4.39
C ALA A 45 -43.33 1.62 5.34
N ARG A 46 -43.27 0.88 6.45
CA ARG A 46 -44.34 0.73 7.45
C ARG A 46 -45.73 0.44 6.85
N SER A 47 -45.78 -0.31 5.74
CA SER A 47 -46.87 -0.47 4.77
C SER A 47 -46.99 0.64 3.72
N LEU A 48 -46.68 0.29 2.47
CA LEU A 48 -46.95 1.13 1.28
C LEU A 48 -48.46 1.27 0.99
N ARG A 49 -49.30 0.38 1.52
CA ARG A 49 -50.76 0.38 1.29
C ARG A 49 -51.54 1.35 2.17
N LYS A 50 -50.92 1.93 3.21
CA LYS A 50 -51.60 2.87 4.10
C LYS A 50 -51.86 4.21 3.41
N THR A 51 -52.99 4.81 3.73
CA THR A 51 -53.21 6.25 3.51
C THR A 51 -53.08 7.00 4.83
N PHE A 52 -52.53 8.21 4.79
CA PHE A 52 -52.38 9.09 5.95
C PHE A 52 -52.88 10.50 5.63
N LEU A 53 -53.17 11.28 6.68
CA LEU A 53 -53.54 12.69 6.54
C LEU A 53 -52.29 13.56 6.62
N THR A 54 -52.13 14.48 5.69
CA THR A 54 -51.12 15.54 5.78
C THR A 54 -51.52 16.62 6.79
N GLN A 55 -50.59 17.53 7.12
CA GLN A 55 -50.88 18.73 7.91
C GLN A 55 -51.99 19.61 7.28
N GLU A 56 -52.18 19.53 5.97
CA GLU A 56 -53.28 20.19 5.23
C GLU A 56 -54.59 19.39 5.21
N ASN A 57 -54.69 18.34 6.04
CA ASN A 57 -55.85 17.44 6.15
C ASN A 57 -56.22 16.70 4.84
N ARG A 58 -55.28 16.57 3.90
CA ARG A 58 -55.45 15.78 2.66
C ARG A 58 -55.04 14.33 2.90
N GLN A 59 -55.88 13.39 2.47
CA GLN A 59 -55.56 11.96 2.49
C GLN A 59 -54.61 11.62 1.33
N ILE A 60 -53.40 11.14 1.66
CA ILE A 60 -52.37 10.74 0.68
C ILE A 60 -52.04 9.26 0.88
N SER A 61 -51.77 8.55 -0.22
CA SER A 61 -51.30 7.16 -0.22
C SER A 61 -49.79 7.09 -0.07
N ASN A 62 -49.29 6.23 0.82
CA ASN A 62 -47.85 6.01 1.00
C ASN A 62 -47.21 5.47 -0.30
N MET A 63 -47.93 4.64 -1.06
CA MET A 63 -47.53 4.19 -2.41
C MET A 63 -47.30 5.35 -3.38
N PHE A 64 -48.18 6.36 -3.39
CA PHE A 64 -48.06 7.49 -4.31
C PHE A 64 -46.82 8.33 -3.98
N LYS A 65 -46.55 8.55 -2.69
CA LYS A 65 -45.35 9.27 -2.25
C LYS A 65 -44.06 8.48 -2.51
N PHE A 66 -44.09 7.16 -2.34
CA PHE A 66 -42.99 6.28 -2.72
C PHE A 66 -42.69 6.36 -4.24
N GLN A 67 -43.71 6.30 -5.09
CA GLN A 67 -43.56 6.49 -6.54
C GLN A 67 -42.97 7.87 -6.88
N GLU A 68 -43.52 8.94 -6.28
CA GLU A 68 -43.05 10.31 -6.47
C GLU A 68 -41.56 10.46 -6.10
N LEU A 69 -41.14 9.90 -4.97
CA LEU A 69 -39.74 9.88 -4.52
C LEU A 69 -38.84 9.14 -5.52
N VAL A 70 -39.18 7.88 -5.85
CA VAL A 70 -38.40 7.02 -6.75
C VAL A 70 -38.19 7.66 -8.13
N TYR A 71 -39.23 8.25 -8.72
CA TYR A 71 -39.12 8.88 -10.04
C TYR A 71 -38.48 10.27 -10.00
N SER A 72 -38.64 11.05 -8.94
CA SER A 72 -38.05 12.40 -8.82
C SER A 72 -36.55 12.36 -8.53
N GLU A 73 -36.09 11.43 -7.70
CA GLU A 73 -34.66 11.24 -7.40
C GLU A 73 -33.95 10.30 -8.38
N SER A 74 -34.71 9.61 -9.24
CA SER A 74 -34.21 8.71 -10.30
C SER A 74 -33.38 7.54 -9.76
N ILE A 75 -33.77 6.98 -8.61
CA ILE A 75 -33.08 5.90 -7.89
C ILE A 75 -32.80 4.69 -8.81
N ASP A 76 -31.57 4.19 -8.84
CA ASP A 76 -31.16 3.09 -9.72
C ASP A 76 -31.34 1.70 -9.08
N LEU A 77 -31.20 1.60 -7.77
CA LEU A 77 -31.42 0.40 -6.96
C LEU A 77 -32.05 0.77 -5.61
N MET A 78 -33.14 0.10 -5.22
CA MET A 78 -33.79 0.33 -3.92
C MET A 78 -34.09 -0.95 -3.16
N PHE A 79 -34.01 -0.85 -1.83
CA PHE A 79 -34.35 -1.85 -0.85
C PHE A 79 -35.55 -1.31 -0.06
N VAL A 80 -36.62 -2.10 0.02
CA VAL A 80 -37.85 -1.70 0.73
C VAL A 80 -38.28 -2.84 1.65
N THR A 81 -38.35 -2.54 2.94
CA THR A 81 -38.89 -3.44 3.97
C THR A 81 -40.27 -2.99 4.43
N GLU A 82 -41.04 -3.92 5.02
CA GLU A 82 -42.46 -3.72 5.37
C GLU A 82 -43.32 -3.14 4.23
N THR A 83 -43.34 -3.81 3.07
CA THR A 83 -44.21 -3.36 1.96
C THR A 83 -45.70 -3.63 2.23
N TRP A 84 -46.04 -4.73 2.92
CA TRP A 84 -47.40 -5.24 3.21
C TRP A 84 -48.17 -5.65 1.93
N PHE A 85 -47.49 -6.32 1.01
CA PHE A 85 -48.05 -6.77 -0.27
C PHE A 85 -48.57 -8.22 -0.22
N ASN A 86 -49.17 -8.64 -1.32
CA ASN A 86 -49.61 -10.01 -1.56
C ASN A 86 -49.65 -10.26 -3.07
N SER A 87 -49.75 -11.53 -3.45
CA SER A 87 -49.66 -12.00 -4.83
C SER A 87 -50.73 -11.46 -5.79
N ASN A 88 -51.75 -10.75 -5.29
CA ASN A 88 -52.78 -10.13 -6.13
C ASN A 88 -52.44 -8.70 -6.56
N ILE A 89 -51.42 -8.07 -5.95
CA ILE A 89 -50.92 -6.76 -6.36
C ILE A 89 -49.93 -6.97 -7.50
N SER A 90 -50.11 -6.32 -8.64
CA SER A 90 -49.16 -6.36 -9.75
C SER A 90 -47.92 -5.52 -9.45
N ASP A 91 -46.75 -5.95 -9.93
CA ASP A 91 -45.52 -5.14 -9.84
C ASP A 91 -45.69 -3.76 -10.50
N ARG A 92 -46.54 -3.67 -11.54
CA ARG A 92 -46.92 -2.43 -12.22
C ARG A 92 -47.79 -1.48 -11.38
N GLU A 93 -48.40 -1.96 -10.30
CA GLU A 93 -49.06 -1.09 -9.31
C GLU A 93 -48.06 -0.48 -8.33
N ILE A 94 -46.90 -1.12 -8.14
CA ILE A 94 -45.83 -0.67 -7.25
C ILE A 94 -44.98 0.38 -7.98
N LEU A 95 -44.40 0.02 -9.13
CA LEU A 95 -43.67 0.93 -10.02
C LEU A 95 -44.17 0.73 -11.47
N PRO A 96 -44.96 1.66 -12.02
CA PRO A 96 -45.61 1.45 -13.32
C PRO A 96 -44.69 1.28 -14.53
N ILE A 97 -43.51 1.90 -14.57
CA ILE A 97 -42.63 1.95 -15.74
C ILE A 97 -41.16 1.95 -15.31
N GLY A 98 -40.30 1.19 -16.00
CA GLY A 98 -38.85 1.38 -15.94
C GLY A 98 -38.13 0.72 -14.76
N TYR A 99 -38.79 -0.18 -14.02
CA TYR A 99 -38.19 -0.94 -12.93
C TYR A 99 -38.54 -2.42 -13.00
N ASP A 100 -37.55 -3.27 -12.73
CA ASP A 100 -37.71 -4.69 -12.49
C ASP A 100 -37.79 -4.92 -10.97
N ILE A 101 -38.85 -5.60 -10.53
CA ILE A 101 -39.16 -5.81 -9.11
C ILE A 101 -38.93 -7.27 -8.73
N TYR A 102 -38.20 -7.47 -7.64
CA TYR A 102 -37.96 -8.77 -7.01
C TYR A 102 -38.45 -8.68 -5.57
N ARG A 103 -39.41 -9.52 -5.18
CA ARG A 103 -40.01 -9.47 -3.84
C ARG A 103 -40.36 -10.83 -3.28
N THR A 104 -40.55 -10.86 -1.97
CA THR A 104 -41.06 -12.00 -1.22
C THR A 104 -42.31 -11.53 -0.48
N ASP A 105 -43.49 -11.91 -0.98
CA ASP A 105 -44.79 -11.64 -0.34
C ASP A 105 -45.15 -12.74 0.67
N ARG A 106 -45.72 -12.38 1.81
CA ARG A 106 -46.26 -13.34 2.79
C ARG A 106 -47.60 -13.95 2.37
N SER A 107 -47.79 -15.22 2.74
CA SER A 107 -49.10 -15.86 2.81
C SER A 107 -49.95 -15.31 3.96
N LEU A 108 -51.23 -15.06 3.70
CA LEU A 108 -52.24 -14.50 4.62
C LEU A 108 -52.08 -14.91 6.11
N GLY A 109 -51.94 -13.92 7.01
CA GLY A 109 -52.20 -14.10 8.44
C GLY A 109 -51.18 -13.57 9.45
N ARG A 110 -50.04 -12.99 9.02
CA ARG A 110 -49.03 -12.38 9.93
C ARG A 110 -48.77 -10.91 9.62
N SER A 111 -48.68 -10.07 10.64
CA SER A 111 -48.35 -8.64 10.54
C SER A 111 -46.85 -8.39 10.31
N GLY A 112 -46.50 -7.44 9.44
CA GLY A 112 -45.17 -6.84 9.28
C GLY A 112 -44.06 -7.77 8.80
N GLY A 113 -43.61 -7.60 7.55
CA GLY A 113 -42.43 -8.30 7.00
C GLY A 113 -42.61 -8.83 5.59
N ASP A 114 -42.66 -7.92 4.62
CA ASP A 114 -42.52 -8.23 3.20
C ASP A 114 -41.35 -7.38 2.68
N VAL A 115 -40.51 -7.97 1.83
CA VAL A 115 -39.27 -7.35 1.34
C VAL A 115 -39.26 -7.26 -0.18
N LEU A 116 -38.73 -6.16 -0.68
CA LEU A 116 -38.64 -5.84 -2.10
C LEU A 116 -37.28 -5.25 -2.43
N ILE A 117 -36.72 -5.68 -3.56
CA ILE A 117 -35.69 -4.97 -4.31
C ILE A 117 -36.33 -4.49 -5.60
N ALA A 118 -36.14 -3.22 -5.98
CA ALA A 118 -36.40 -2.77 -7.33
C ALA A 118 -35.12 -2.23 -7.96
N ILE A 119 -34.87 -2.63 -9.21
CA ILE A 119 -33.78 -2.17 -10.04
C ILE A 119 -34.37 -1.40 -11.22
N LYS A 120 -33.84 -0.20 -11.47
CA LYS A 120 -34.17 0.57 -12.66
C LYS A 120 -33.65 -0.16 -13.89
N GLN A 121 -34.50 -0.32 -14.90
CA GLN A 121 -34.17 -1.03 -16.14
C GLN A 121 -32.92 -0.43 -16.80
N ASP A 122 -32.15 -1.29 -17.46
CA ASP A 122 -30.83 -1.01 -18.06
C ASP A 122 -29.68 -0.65 -17.09
N THR A 123 -29.92 -0.58 -15.77
CA THR A 123 -28.86 -0.33 -14.76
C THR A 123 -27.94 -1.53 -14.56
N PHE A 124 -28.53 -2.72 -14.46
CA PHE A 124 -27.84 -3.99 -14.27
C PHE A 124 -28.28 -4.97 -15.36
N ILE A 125 -27.39 -5.91 -15.69
CA ILE A 125 -27.64 -7.01 -16.62
C ILE A 125 -27.65 -8.35 -15.87
N ASN A 126 -28.34 -9.35 -16.44
CA ASN A 126 -28.45 -10.70 -15.88
C ASN A 126 -29.04 -10.77 -14.44
N CYS A 127 -29.98 -9.88 -14.11
CA CYS A 127 -30.66 -9.85 -12.82
C CYS A 127 -31.58 -11.08 -12.63
N ASN A 128 -31.23 -11.95 -11.69
CA ASN A 128 -31.94 -13.20 -11.39
C ASN A 128 -32.17 -13.37 -9.89
N GLN A 129 -33.42 -13.62 -9.47
CA GLN A 129 -33.75 -13.92 -8.08
C GLN A 129 -33.24 -15.30 -7.68
N ILE A 130 -32.54 -15.37 -6.55
CA ILE A 130 -31.97 -16.60 -6.02
C ILE A 130 -33.10 -17.38 -5.32
N SER A 131 -33.69 -18.32 -6.05
CA SER A 131 -34.84 -19.14 -5.64
C SER A 131 -34.57 -20.13 -4.49
N SER A 132 -33.41 -20.05 -3.84
CA SER A 132 -32.98 -21.01 -2.81
C SER A 132 -32.83 -20.42 -1.39
N VAL A 133 -33.50 -19.28 -1.16
CA VAL A 133 -33.50 -18.52 0.10
C VAL A 133 -34.82 -18.72 0.83
N SER A 134 -34.98 -19.86 1.49
CA SER A 134 -36.06 -20.07 2.46
C SER A 134 -35.47 -19.91 3.86
N MET A 135 -35.72 -18.75 4.46
CA MET A 135 -35.40 -18.44 5.86
C MET A 135 -36.72 -18.39 6.65
N LYS A 136 -36.74 -18.91 7.87
CA LYS A 136 -37.95 -18.99 8.72
C LYS A 136 -38.11 -17.78 9.63
N ASN A 137 -36.99 -17.20 10.04
CA ASN A 137 -36.85 -16.18 11.07
C ASN A 137 -36.40 -14.81 10.52
N LEU A 138 -36.05 -14.76 9.24
CA LEU A 138 -35.66 -13.57 8.49
C LEU A 138 -36.42 -13.59 7.15
N GLU A 139 -37.10 -12.51 6.79
CA GLU A 139 -37.54 -12.32 5.42
C GLU A 139 -36.37 -11.77 4.59
N ALA A 140 -36.12 -12.37 3.43
CA ALA A 140 -35.16 -11.83 2.48
C ALA A 140 -35.62 -12.01 1.03
N VAL A 141 -35.16 -11.10 0.18
CA VAL A 141 -35.06 -11.32 -1.25
C VAL A 141 -33.60 -11.11 -1.64
N ALA A 142 -33.03 -12.10 -2.31
CA ALA A 142 -31.65 -12.06 -2.80
C ALA A 142 -31.66 -12.21 -4.32
N ILE A 143 -30.87 -11.38 -4.99
CA ILE A 143 -30.69 -11.41 -6.43
C ILE A 143 -29.20 -11.50 -6.77
N GLU A 144 -28.89 -12.27 -7.80
CA GLU A 144 -27.65 -12.11 -8.55
C GLU A 144 -27.90 -11.06 -9.63
N CYS A 145 -27.13 -9.98 -9.65
CA CYS A 145 -27.12 -9.02 -10.75
C CYS A 145 -25.68 -8.76 -11.19
N SER A 146 -25.49 -8.25 -12.41
CA SER A 146 -24.18 -7.85 -12.91
C SER A 146 -24.21 -6.39 -13.35
N LEU A 147 -23.18 -5.61 -13.01
CA LEU A 147 -22.99 -4.30 -13.64
C LEU A 147 -22.68 -4.50 -15.15
N PRO A 148 -22.85 -3.46 -16.00
CA PRO A 148 -22.56 -3.57 -17.44
C PRO A 148 -21.12 -4.00 -17.79
N ASN A 149 -20.18 -3.86 -16.84
CA ASN A 149 -18.80 -4.36 -16.91
C ASN A 149 -18.64 -5.86 -16.58
N LEU A 150 -19.75 -6.61 -16.46
CA LEU A 150 -19.83 -8.03 -16.09
C LEU A 150 -19.38 -8.38 -14.65
N THR A 151 -19.13 -7.42 -13.76
CA THR A 151 -18.90 -7.75 -12.34
C THR A 151 -20.20 -8.20 -11.68
N LYS A 152 -20.23 -9.42 -11.14
CA LYS A 152 -21.36 -9.97 -10.40
C LYS A 152 -21.45 -9.38 -8.99
N TRP A 153 -22.67 -9.10 -8.56
CA TRP A 153 -23.03 -8.69 -7.21
C TRP A 153 -24.12 -9.62 -6.67
N LEU A 154 -23.97 -10.01 -5.40
CA LEU A 154 -25.07 -10.50 -4.59
C LEU A 154 -25.73 -9.29 -3.91
N VAL A 155 -26.99 -9.02 -4.25
CA VAL A 155 -27.77 -7.93 -3.65
C VAL A 155 -28.90 -8.52 -2.83
N VAL A 156 -29.03 -8.11 -1.57
CA VAL A 156 -29.98 -8.71 -0.62
C VAL A 156 -30.72 -7.65 0.17
N CYS A 157 -32.05 -7.68 0.13
CA CYS A 157 -32.92 -6.94 1.04
C CYS A 157 -33.38 -7.88 2.15
N CYS A 158 -33.15 -7.50 3.40
CA CYS A 158 -33.46 -8.28 4.59
C CYS A 158 -34.42 -7.52 5.52
N TYR A 159 -35.39 -8.24 6.08
CA TYR A 159 -36.21 -7.76 7.19
C TYR A 159 -36.26 -8.83 8.29
N ARG A 160 -35.87 -8.46 9.51
CA ARG A 160 -36.05 -9.30 10.69
C ARG A 160 -37.20 -8.74 11.54
N PRO A 161 -38.27 -9.51 11.79
CA PRO A 161 -39.28 -9.14 12.79
C PRO A 161 -38.66 -8.99 14.18
N PRO A 162 -39.05 -7.99 15.00
CA PRO A 162 -38.46 -7.75 16.33
C PRO A 162 -38.47 -8.97 17.26
N ASP A 163 -39.56 -9.74 17.26
CA ASP A 163 -39.79 -10.93 18.10
C ASP A 163 -38.99 -12.18 17.64
N SER A 164 -38.22 -12.07 16.55
CA SER A 164 -37.47 -13.18 15.96
C SER A 164 -36.22 -13.49 16.80
N ASN A 165 -36.29 -14.52 17.65
CA ASN A 165 -35.23 -14.88 18.60
C ASN A 165 -34.09 -15.72 18.02
N ASP A 166 -33.97 -15.86 16.70
CA ASP A 166 -32.91 -16.65 16.07
C ASP A 166 -32.42 -16.03 14.75
N MET A 167 -31.11 -16.00 14.56
CA MET A 167 -30.40 -15.55 13.35
C MET A 167 -29.60 -16.69 12.68
N SER A 168 -29.82 -17.94 13.08
CA SER A 168 -29.22 -19.13 12.46
C SER A 168 -29.53 -19.24 10.96
N ASP A 169 -30.70 -18.78 10.54
CA ASP A 169 -31.09 -18.69 9.13
C ASP A 169 -30.19 -17.72 8.34
N PHE A 170 -29.88 -16.54 8.90
CA PHE A 170 -28.95 -15.59 8.28
C PHE A 170 -27.53 -16.16 8.20
N ARG A 171 -27.11 -16.88 9.24
CA ARG A 171 -25.83 -17.60 9.23
C ARG A 171 -25.77 -18.66 8.13
N SER A 172 -26.81 -19.49 8.02
CA SER A 172 -26.95 -20.52 6.97
C SER A 172 -26.97 -19.91 5.57
N PHE A 173 -27.64 -18.77 5.40
CA PHE A 173 -27.67 -17.98 4.17
C PHE A 173 -26.28 -17.43 3.80
N ALA A 174 -25.59 -16.81 4.76
CA ALA A 174 -24.23 -16.30 4.59
C ALA A 174 -23.23 -17.42 4.26
N ASP A 175 -23.22 -18.51 5.04
CA ASP A 175 -22.36 -19.68 4.83
C ASP A 175 -22.58 -20.33 3.45
N LYS A 176 -23.80 -20.22 2.89
CA LYS A 176 -24.18 -20.77 1.59
C LYS A 176 -23.86 -19.85 0.41
N LEU A 177 -24.11 -18.55 0.53
CA LEU A 177 -24.00 -17.60 -0.60
C LEU A 177 -22.75 -16.73 -0.56
N PHE A 178 -22.30 -16.24 0.59
CA PHE A 178 -21.19 -15.28 0.63
C PHE A 178 -19.88 -15.85 0.07
N PRO A 179 -19.53 -17.15 0.23
CA PRO A 179 -18.38 -17.76 -0.45
C PRO A 179 -18.46 -17.83 -1.99
N VAL A 180 -19.63 -17.56 -2.58
CA VAL A 180 -19.89 -17.67 -4.03
C VAL A 180 -19.70 -16.33 -4.76
N TYR A 181 -19.73 -15.21 -4.04
CA TYR A 181 -19.75 -13.86 -4.62
C TYR A 181 -18.60 -13.00 -4.10
N ASP A 182 -17.79 -12.45 -5.02
CA ASP A 182 -16.71 -11.52 -4.67
C ASP A 182 -17.23 -10.15 -4.20
N LYS A 183 -18.44 -9.75 -4.63
CA LYS A 183 -19.09 -8.49 -4.24
C LYS A 183 -20.48 -8.73 -3.67
N ILE A 184 -20.72 -8.25 -2.46
CA ILE A 184 -21.95 -8.47 -1.69
C ILE A 184 -22.43 -7.13 -1.15
N LEU A 185 -23.71 -6.84 -1.32
CA LEU A 185 -24.41 -5.68 -0.77
C LEU A 185 -25.69 -6.14 -0.10
N ILE A 186 -25.84 -5.82 1.19
CA ILE A 186 -27.04 -6.14 1.98
C ILE A 186 -27.55 -4.87 2.64
N ALA A 187 -28.87 -4.65 2.54
CA ALA A 187 -29.54 -3.57 3.24
C ALA A 187 -30.91 -4.00 3.82
N GLY A 188 -31.52 -3.15 4.63
CA GLY A 188 -32.83 -3.34 5.25
C GLY A 188 -32.82 -3.38 6.78
N ASP A 189 -34.00 -3.54 7.37
CA ASP A 189 -34.25 -3.46 8.82
C ASP A 189 -34.04 -4.81 9.53
N PHE A 190 -32.97 -4.90 10.32
CA PHE A 190 -32.63 -6.08 11.11
C PHE A 190 -33.25 -6.07 12.53
N ASN A 191 -33.85 -4.94 12.97
CA ASN A 191 -34.38 -4.76 14.31
C ASN A 191 -33.41 -5.23 15.44
N LEU A 192 -32.12 -4.87 15.33
CA LEU A 192 -31.05 -5.21 16.28
C LEU A 192 -30.63 -4.00 17.15
N PRO A 193 -31.50 -3.47 18.03
CA PRO A 193 -31.21 -2.25 18.84
C PRO A 193 -30.03 -2.42 19.80
N ASN A 194 -29.63 -3.66 20.06
CA ASN A 194 -28.63 -4.04 21.04
C ASN A 194 -27.21 -4.11 20.45
N ILE A 195 -26.99 -3.60 19.23
CA ILE A 195 -25.67 -3.38 18.63
C ILE A 195 -25.40 -1.87 18.60
N SER A 196 -24.35 -1.45 19.31
CA SER A 196 -23.80 -0.09 19.18
C SER A 196 -22.69 -0.11 18.14
N TRP A 197 -22.87 0.64 17.05
CA TRP A 197 -21.90 0.77 15.96
C TRP A 197 -21.04 2.02 16.14
N THR A 198 -19.75 1.93 15.84
CA THR A 198 -18.80 3.06 15.87
C THR A 198 -17.79 2.93 14.71
N ASP A 199 -17.10 4.01 14.35
CA ASP A 199 -16.20 4.11 13.18
C ASP A 199 -15.07 3.06 13.10
N SER A 200 -14.82 2.30 14.16
CA SER A 200 -13.73 1.31 14.22
C SER A 200 -14.02 0.05 15.05
N ASN A 201 -15.23 -0.10 15.59
CA ASN A 201 -15.68 -1.27 16.37
C ASN A 201 -17.21 -1.28 16.49
N TYR A 202 -17.78 -2.40 16.92
CA TYR A 202 -19.14 -2.48 17.44
C TYR A 202 -19.14 -3.08 18.85
N THR A 203 -20.19 -2.84 19.64
CA THR A 203 -20.48 -3.64 20.84
C THR A 203 -21.87 -4.23 20.72
N ALA A 204 -21.95 -5.56 20.69
CA ALA A 204 -23.19 -6.32 20.58
C ALA A 204 -23.55 -6.92 21.94
N THR A 205 -24.81 -6.75 22.37
CA THR A 205 -25.31 -7.29 23.64
C THR A 205 -26.36 -8.38 23.41
N GLY A 206 -26.15 -9.55 24.02
CA GLY A 206 -26.98 -10.74 23.79
C GLY A 206 -26.53 -11.59 22.60
N SER A 207 -26.75 -12.90 22.69
CA SER A 207 -26.24 -13.91 21.75
C SER A 207 -26.71 -13.71 20.32
N LEU A 208 -27.95 -13.26 20.10
CA LEU A 208 -28.47 -13.02 18.74
C LEU A 208 -27.69 -11.92 18.01
N ASN A 209 -27.45 -10.80 18.71
CA ASN A 209 -26.71 -9.65 18.17
C ASN A 209 -25.24 -10.02 17.95
N GLN A 210 -24.61 -10.71 18.92
CA GLN A 210 -23.23 -11.18 18.76
C GLN A 210 -23.11 -12.18 17.60
N ASN A 211 -24.02 -13.17 17.49
CA ASN A 211 -24.02 -14.13 16.40
C ASN A 211 -24.13 -13.45 15.02
N PHE A 212 -24.96 -12.40 14.90
CA PHE A 212 -25.08 -11.62 13.67
C PHE A 212 -23.76 -10.90 13.35
N CYS A 213 -23.18 -10.19 14.31
CA CYS A 213 -21.90 -9.53 14.13
C CYS A 213 -20.75 -10.50 13.83
N ASP A 214 -20.74 -11.68 14.47
CA ASP A 214 -19.79 -12.77 14.18
C ASP A 214 -19.91 -13.27 12.73
N VAL A 215 -21.11 -13.19 12.10
CA VAL A 215 -21.26 -13.46 10.66
C VAL A 215 -20.63 -12.35 9.83
N LEU A 216 -20.80 -11.08 10.21
CA LEU A 216 -20.18 -9.96 9.50
C LEU A 216 -18.65 -10.04 9.54
N ASP A 217 -18.08 -10.28 10.72
CA ASP A 217 -16.65 -10.48 10.95
C ASP A 217 -16.10 -11.69 10.18
N ASP A 218 -16.81 -12.83 10.20
CA ASP A 218 -16.44 -14.05 9.47
C ASP A 218 -16.34 -13.86 7.95
N TYR A 219 -17.05 -12.87 7.42
CA TYR A 219 -17.14 -12.56 5.99
C TYR A 219 -16.61 -11.18 5.58
N PHE A 220 -15.94 -10.47 6.51
CA PHE A 220 -15.35 -9.13 6.29
C PHE A 220 -16.38 -8.07 5.82
N MET A 221 -17.63 -8.19 6.27
CA MET A 221 -18.70 -7.25 5.94
C MET A 221 -18.58 -6.00 6.81
N SER A 222 -18.42 -4.84 6.18
CA SER A 222 -18.35 -3.53 6.84
C SER A 222 -19.73 -2.86 6.84
N GLN A 223 -20.24 -2.50 8.03
CA GLN A 223 -21.43 -1.67 8.20
C GLN A 223 -21.11 -0.20 7.91
N LEU A 224 -21.87 0.41 7.00
CA LEU A 224 -21.65 1.77 6.51
C LEU A 224 -22.57 2.82 7.15
N CYS A 225 -23.79 2.43 7.55
CA CYS A 225 -24.69 3.34 8.25
C CYS A 225 -24.39 3.34 9.76
N LEU A 226 -23.75 4.41 10.24
CA LEU A 226 -23.37 4.61 11.64
C LEU A 226 -24.23 5.68 12.34
N VAL A 227 -25.34 6.08 11.71
CA VAL A 227 -26.27 7.13 12.19
C VAL A 227 -27.60 6.48 12.58
N PRO A 228 -28.25 6.88 13.69
CA PRO A 228 -29.56 6.35 14.08
C PRO A 228 -30.60 6.42 12.97
N THR A 229 -31.22 5.27 12.70
CA THR A 229 -32.25 5.11 11.67
C THR A 229 -33.64 5.10 12.30
N ARG A 230 -33.77 4.75 13.59
CA ARG A 230 -35.02 4.84 14.36
C ARG A 230 -34.73 5.27 15.80
N GLU A 231 -35.26 6.42 16.19
CA GLU A 231 -35.00 7.04 17.50
C GLU A 231 -33.49 7.16 17.78
N SER A 232 -32.96 6.48 18.80
CA SER A 232 -31.53 6.41 19.12
C SER A 232 -30.82 5.18 18.53
N ASN A 233 -31.54 4.32 17.81
CA ASN A 233 -31.06 3.00 17.38
C ASN A 233 -30.73 2.98 15.89
N ILE A 234 -29.77 2.13 15.51
CA ILE A 234 -29.38 1.85 14.13
C ILE A 234 -29.95 0.47 13.80
N LEU A 235 -31.13 0.44 13.17
CA LEU A 235 -31.87 -0.81 12.89
C LEU A 235 -31.80 -1.19 11.41
N ASP A 236 -31.84 -0.18 10.54
CA ASP A 236 -31.70 -0.29 9.10
C ASP A 236 -30.20 -0.31 8.79
N LEU A 237 -29.71 -1.49 8.41
CA LEU A 237 -28.28 -1.76 8.25
C LEU A 237 -27.91 -1.70 6.77
N LEU A 238 -26.71 -1.23 6.45
CA LEU A 238 -26.18 -1.15 5.09
C LEU A 238 -24.75 -1.67 5.13
N PHE A 239 -24.52 -2.90 4.68
CA PHE A 239 -23.22 -3.55 4.81
C PHE A 239 -22.75 -4.29 3.55
N THR A 240 -21.42 -4.29 3.37
CA THR A 240 -20.76 -4.81 2.17
C THR A 240 -19.36 -5.33 2.49
N ASN A 241 -18.86 -6.29 1.71
CA ASN A 241 -17.45 -6.69 1.68
C ASN A 241 -16.60 -5.81 0.73
N GLN A 242 -17.18 -4.73 0.19
CA GLN A 242 -16.59 -3.80 -0.76
C GLN A 242 -16.84 -2.33 -0.33
N PRO A 243 -16.47 -1.92 0.89
CA PRO A 243 -16.76 -0.58 1.43
C PRO A 243 -16.16 0.55 0.57
N GLU A 244 -15.05 0.29 -0.11
CA GLU A 244 -14.40 1.23 -1.04
C GLU A 244 -15.25 1.58 -2.28
N HIS A 245 -16.26 0.76 -2.58
CA HIS A 245 -17.16 0.96 -3.72
C HIS A 245 -18.49 1.64 -3.34
N ILE A 246 -18.75 1.91 -2.05
CA ILE A 246 -20.04 2.40 -1.58
C ILE A 246 -19.87 3.66 -0.73
N THR A 247 -20.57 4.73 -1.08
CA THR A 247 -20.57 6.00 -0.34
C THR A 247 -21.96 6.28 0.22
N LEU A 248 -22.10 6.29 1.55
CA LEU A 248 -23.31 6.79 2.22
C LEU A 248 -23.46 8.29 1.93
N THR A 249 -24.58 8.72 1.35
CA THR A 249 -24.79 10.12 0.95
C THR A 249 -25.63 10.90 1.96
N ALA A 250 -26.70 10.31 2.48
CA ALA A 250 -27.56 10.94 3.48
C ALA A 250 -28.42 9.92 4.25
N VAL A 251 -28.98 10.37 5.38
CA VAL A 251 -30.02 9.66 6.15
C VAL A 251 -31.10 10.67 6.49
N HIS A 252 -32.31 10.51 5.94
CA HIS A 252 -33.38 11.51 5.97
C HIS A 252 -34.58 11.09 6.82
N PRO A 253 -35.10 11.95 7.71
CA PRO A 253 -36.41 11.76 8.34
C PRO A 253 -37.54 11.63 7.31
N PRO A 254 -38.49 10.68 7.44
CA PRO A 254 -39.54 10.46 6.44
C PRO A 254 -40.41 11.68 6.15
N ALA A 255 -40.60 12.55 7.16
CA ALA A 255 -41.36 13.78 7.03
C ALA A 255 -40.74 14.78 6.03
N GLU A 256 -39.41 14.78 5.85
CA GLU A 256 -38.72 15.63 4.86
C GLU A 256 -39.03 15.17 3.42
N LEU A 257 -39.14 13.85 3.23
CA LEU A 257 -39.44 13.21 1.95
C LEU A 257 -40.96 12.95 1.74
N GLY A 258 -41.80 13.47 2.64
CA GLY A 258 -43.26 13.35 2.56
C GLY A 258 -43.79 11.92 2.76
N MET A 259 -43.00 11.03 3.36
CA MET A 259 -43.32 9.63 3.63
C MET A 259 -43.84 9.43 5.07
N ASN A 260 -44.76 8.49 5.26
CA ASN A 260 -45.25 8.11 6.60
C ASN A 260 -44.60 6.81 7.09
N SER A 261 -43.42 6.94 7.68
CA SER A 261 -42.68 5.88 8.37
C SER A 261 -42.10 6.41 9.70
N ASP A 262 -41.73 5.51 10.60
CA ASP A 262 -40.97 5.81 11.82
C ASP A 262 -39.46 5.49 11.72
N HIS A 263 -38.99 5.07 10.54
CA HIS A 263 -37.58 4.84 10.22
C HIS A 263 -37.08 5.85 9.20
N ASN A 264 -35.89 6.41 9.41
CA ASN A 264 -35.19 7.29 8.47
C ASN A 264 -34.79 6.53 7.19
N ILE A 265 -34.85 7.22 6.06
CA ILE A 265 -34.53 6.69 4.73
C ILE A 265 -33.03 6.87 4.48
N ILE A 266 -32.34 5.82 4.06
CA ILE A 266 -30.89 5.82 3.81
C ILE A 266 -30.63 6.01 2.32
N HIS A 267 -29.87 7.05 1.94
CA HIS A 267 -29.37 7.23 0.57
C HIS A 267 -27.88 6.93 0.50
N PHE A 268 -27.46 6.26 -0.58
CA PHE A 268 -26.06 5.93 -0.85
C PHE A 268 -25.78 5.83 -2.35
N GLN A 269 -24.50 5.70 -2.71
CA GLN A 269 -24.04 5.55 -4.08
C GLN A 269 -23.10 4.35 -4.25
N ILE A 270 -23.17 3.67 -5.40
CA ILE A 270 -22.26 2.60 -5.80
C ILE A 270 -21.36 3.07 -6.94
N SER A 271 -20.03 2.96 -6.79
CA SER A 271 -19.04 3.31 -7.80
C SER A 271 -18.82 2.18 -8.82
N THR A 272 -19.05 2.45 -10.12
CA THR A 272 -18.97 1.44 -11.19
C THR A 272 -17.58 1.30 -11.85
N SER A 273 -16.59 2.11 -11.42
CA SER A 273 -15.21 2.10 -11.93
C SER A 273 -14.47 0.81 -11.59
N SER A 274 -13.84 0.19 -12.61
CA SER A 274 -13.39 -1.20 -12.60
C SER A 274 -11.91 -1.41 -12.27
N ASN A 275 -11.62 -2.35 -11.35
CA ASN A 275 -10.33 -3.05 -11.13
C ASN A 275 -10.61 -4.48 -10.59
N ILE A 276 -9.76 -5.49 -10.87
CA ILE A 276 -10.09 -6.95 -10.78
C ILE A 276 -8.98 -7.81 -10.10
N VAL A 277 -9.26 -8.61 -9.03
CA VAL A 277 -8.45 -9.74 -8.38
C VAL A 277 -9.36 -10.69 -7.48
N LEU A 278 -8.93 -11.86 -6.90
CA LEU A 278 -9.76 -12.97 -6.25
C LEU A 278 -9.24 -13.61 -4.86
N PRO A 279 -9.54 -14.85 -4.31
CA PRO A 279 -10.32 -15.14 -3.04
C PRO A 279 -9.76 -16.17 -1.93
N ASN A 280 -10.57 -16.71 -0.95
CA ASN A 280 -10.25 -16.93 0.51
C ASN A 280 -10.15 -18.37 1.25
N LYS A 281 -9.68 -18.49 2.55
CA LYS A 281 -9.24 -19.69 3.42
C LYS A 281 -9.25 -19.45 5.01
N ARG A 282 -9.14 -20.45 5.97
CA ARG A 282 -9.41 -20.31 7.50
C ARG A 282 -8.58 -21.19 8.57
N LEU A 283 -8.96 -21.33 9.89
CA LEU A 283 -8.14 -21.75 11.10
C LEU A 283 -8.89 -22.60 12.22
N ILE A 284 -8.28 -23.56 13.00
CA ILE A 284 -8.95 -24.46 14.03
C ILE A 284 -8.13 -25.09 15.24
N TYR A 285 -8.79 -25.77 16.22
CA TYR A 285 -8.19 -26.61 17.32
C TYR A 285 -8.01 -28.13 16.96
N ASP A 286 -7.17 -28.90 17.67
CA ASP A 286 -6.90 -30.35 17.48
C ASP A 286 -7.16 -31.23 18.72
N TYR A 287 -8.44 -31.45 19.02
CA TYR A 287 -8.91 -32.27 20.16
C TYR A 287 -8.47 -33.74 20.17
N ARG A 288 -7.86 -34.27 19.10
CA ARG A 288 -7.34 -35.66 19.06
C ARG A 288 -6.06 -35.86 19.88
N GLN A 289 -5.34 -34.78 20.17
CA GLN A 289 -4.11 -34.79 20.97
C GLN A 289 -4.28 -34.12 22.35
N ALA A 290 -5.54 -33.92 22.77
CA ALA A 290 -5.86 -33.25 24.02
C ALA A 290 -5.65 -34.15 25.25
N ASN A 291 -4.94 -33.64 26.26
CA ASN A 291 -4.76 -34.28 27.55
C ASN A 291 -5.92 -33.89 28.49
N PHE A 292 -7.07 -34.51 28.29
CA PHE A 292 -8.29 -34.19 29.05
C PHE A 292 -8.18 -34.49 30.56
N ASP A 293 -7.33 -35.42 30.98
CA ASP A 293 -7.11 -35.70 32.42
C ASP A 293 -6.24 -34.63 33.09
N GLY A 294 -5.19 -34.16 32.41
CA GLY A 294 -4.42 -32.99 32.84
C GLY A 294 -5.28 -31.73 32.90
N LEU A 295 -6.16 -31.54 31.91
CA LEU A 295 -7.13 -30.45 31.90
C LEU A 295 -8.11 -30.50 33.08
N ARG A 296 -8.75 -31.66 33.32
CA ARG A 296 -9.66 -31.86 34.47
C ARG A 296 -8.97 -31.57 35.79
N LYS A 297 -7.76 -32.09 35.98
CA LYS A 297 -6.98 -31.86 37.20
C LYS A 297 -6.65 -30.37 37.37
N LYS A 298 -6.16 -29.70 36.33
CA LYS A 298 -5.81 -28.27 36.40
C LYS A 298 -7.02 -27.38 36.70
N LEU A 299 -8.19 -27.71 36.17
CA LEU A 299 -9.43 -26.95 36.42
C LEU A 299 -9.92 -27.12 37.87
N ASN A 300 -9.78 -28.31 38.46
CA ASN A 300 -10.05 -28.51 39.88
C ASN A 300 -9.02 -27.78 40.78
N ASP A 301 -7.74 -27.82 40.42
CA ASP A 301 -6.64 -27.14 41.15
C ASP A 301 -6.69 -25.59 41.02
N MET A 302 -7.56 -25.02 40.17
CA MET A 302 -7.60 -23.59 39.86
C MET A 302 -8.53 -22.76 40.77
N GLU A 303 -9.32 -23.40 41.65
CA GLU A 303 -10.33 -22.77 42.54
C GLU A 303 -11.04 -21.54 41.91
N LEU A 304 -11.78 -21.78 40.82
CA LEU A 304 -12.31 -20.73 39.94
C LEU A 304 -13.23 -19.69 40.64
N CYS A 305 -13.79 -20.00 41.80
CA CYS A 305 -14.63 -19.06 42.58
C CYS A 305 -13.79 -18.01 43.33
N THR A 306 -12.59 -18.38 43.80
CA THR A 306 -11.69 -17.50 44.58
C THR A 306 -10.94 -16.50 43.70
N LEU A 307 -10.85 -16.80 42.39
CA LEU A 307 -10.34 -15.92 41.33
C LEU A 307 -11.26 -14.72 41.02
N LEU A 308 -12.55 -14.80 41.38
CA LEU A 308 -13.57 -13.77 41.05
C LEU A 308 -13.90 -12.82 42.21
N THR A 309 -13.30 -13.03 43.39
CA THR A 309 -13.70 -12.34 44.63
C THR A 309 -12.58 -11.53 45.29
N ASN A 310 -11.34 -11.59 44.78
CA ASN A 310 -10.19 -10.92 45.39
C ASN A 310 -9.72 -9.67 44.61
N ASN A 311 -10.16 -8.51 45.11
CA ASN A 311 -9.45 -7.21 45.09
C ASN A 311 -9.26 -6.50 43.72
N GLY A 312 -9.85 -5.32 43.47
CA GLY A 312 -10.75 -4.54 44.33
C GLY A 312 -11.28 -3.27 43.63
N THR A 313 -12.53 -2.90 43.95
CA THR A 313 -13.19 -1.61 43.62
C THR A 313 -13.03 -1.03 42.21
N LYS A 314 -12.93 -1.88 41.17
CA LYS A 314 -13.37 -1.58 39.78
C LYS A 314 -13.39 -2.83 38.87
N CYS A 315 -14.12 -3.87 39.25
CA CYS A 315 -14.40 -5.02 38.38
C CYS A 315 -15.89 -5.03 38.00
N SER A 316 -16.17 -4.97 36.69
CA SER A 316 -17.49 -5.28 36.15
C SER A 316 -17.60 -6.78 35.88
N ILE A 317 -18.82 -7.25 35.58
CA ILE A 317 -19.06 -8.60 35.07
C ILE A 317 -18.16 -8.92 33.86
N ASP A 318 -17.79 -7.93 33.04
CA ASP A 318 -16.88 -8.10 31.91
C ASP A 318 -15.44 -8.38 32.36
N GLY A 319 -15.00 -7.80 33.47
CA GLY A 319 -13.71 -8.07 34.09
C GLY A 319 -13.64 -9.46 34.73
N ASP A 320 -14.73 -9.87 35.39
CA ASP A 320 -14.88 -11.21 35.97
C ASP A 320 -14.94 -12.28 34.87
N TRP A 321 -15.74 -12.02 33.83
CA TRP A 321 -15.81 -12.85 32.63
C TRP A 321 -14.48 -12.92 31.89
N PHE A 322 -13.78 -11.80 31.70
CA PHE A 322 -12.45 -11.78 31.11
C PHE A 322 -11.46 -12.63 31.93
N THR A 323 -11.52 -12.54 33.26
CA THR A 323 -10.66 -13.31 34.17
C THR A 323 -10.97 -14.81 34.11
N TRP A 324 -12.26 -15.19 34.15
CA TRP A 324 -12.70 -16.58 34.01
C TRP A 324 -12.37 -17.17 32.62
N LYS A 325 -12.69 -16.42 31.55
CA LYS A 325 -12.41 -16.75 30.14
C LYS A 325 -10.89 -16.93 29.92
N LYS A 326 -10.06 -16.07 30.52
CA LYS A 326 -8.60 -16.16 30.49
C LYS A 326 -8.08 -17.38 31.26
N ALA A 327 -8.65 -17.71 32.42
CA ALA A 327 -8.30 -18.92 33.17
C ALA A 327 -8.67 -20.19 32.38
N MET A 328 -9.87 -20.23 31.78
CA MET A 328 -10.34 -21.33 30.94
C MET A 328 -9.53 -21.50 29.66
N PHE A 329 -9.24 -20.44 28.91
CA PHE A 329 -8.37 -20.54 27.73
C PHE A 329 -6.92 -20.87 28.11
N SER A 330 -6.43 -20.44 29.28
CA SER A 330 -5.12 -20.86 29.81
C SER A 330 -5.09 -22.36 30.06
N ALA A 331 -6.11 -22.91 30.72
CA ALA A 331 -6.24 -24.34 30.94
C ALA A 331 -6.40 -25.11 29.61
N MET A 332 -7.27 -24.66 28.71
CA MET A 332 -7.47 -25.29 27.39
C MET A 332 -6.18 -25.27 26.56
N ASN A 333 -5.50 -24.13 26.44
CA ASN A 333 -4.26 -24.02 25.65
C ASN A 333 -3.09 -24.80 26.27
N ALA A 334 -3.10 -25.04 27.59
CA ALA A 334 -2.10 -25.89 28.25
C ALA A 334 -2.29 -27.39 27.98
N PHE A 335 -3.49 -27.82 27.57
CA PHE A 335 -3.83 -29.25 27.43
C PHE A 335 -4.54 -29.63 26.10
N ILE A 336 -4.78 -28.70 25.17
CA ILE A 336 -5.46 -28.90 23.87
C ILE A 336 -4.71 -28.13 22.74
N PRO A 337 -4.10 -28.81 21.73
CA PRO A 337 -3.37 -28.19 20.59
C PRO A 337 -4.24 -27.60 19.44
N THR A 338 -3.63 -27.04 18.36
CA THR A 338 -4.30 -26.37 17.19
C THR A 338 -3.74 -26.68 15.76
N LYS A 339 -4.51 -26.40 14.66
CA LYS A 339 -4.24 -26.60 13.18
C LYS A 339 -5.13 -25.68 12.24
N HIS A 340 -5.18 -25.73 10.87
CA HIS A 340 -5.88 -24.66 10.03
C HIS A 340 -6.40 -25.03 8.59
N VAL A 341 -7.61 -24.71 8.06
CA VAL A 341 -8.17 -25.34 6.80
C VAL A 341 -8.46 -24.43 5.55
N ASP A 342 -8.32 -24.98 4.33
CA ASP A 342 -8.33 -24.30 2.99
C ASP A 342 -9.22 -24.98 1.88
N PRO A 343 -9.84 -24.24 0.93
CA PRO A 343 -10.67 -24.79 -0.16
C PRO A 343 -9.98 -25.34 -1.42
N HIS A 344 -8.78 -24.89 -1.81
CA HIS A 344 -8.09 -25.33 -3.06
C HIS A 344 -7.35 -26.65 -2.85
N ARG A 345 -8.03 -27.60 -2.20
CA ARG A 345 -7.50 -28.82 -1.58
C ARG A 345 -6.12 -28.62 -0.97
N THR A 346 -5.88 -27.50 -0.30
CA THR A 346 -4.77 -27.53 0.63
C THR A 346 -5.28 -28.11 1.96
N PRO A 347 -4.51 -29.01 2.58
CA PRO A 347 -4.94 -29.70 3.79
C PRO A 347 -5.27 -28.74 4.96
N PRO A 348 -5.64 -29.28 6.14
CA PRO A 348 -5.69 -28.54 7.40
C PRO A 348 -4.36 -27.88 7.89
N TRP A 349 -3.61 -27.20 7.00
CA TRP A 349 -2.57 -26.21 7.34
C TRP A 349 -2.58 -24.84 6.59
N ILE A 350 -3.56 -24.45 5.77
CA ILE A 350 -3.58 -23.10 5.13
C ILE A 350 -4.78 -22.25 5.54
N THR A 351 -4.52 -20.94 5.65
CA THR A 351 -5.16 -20.02 6.60
C THR A 351 -5.47 -18.67 5.95
N SER A 352 -6.24 -17.79 6.60
CA SER A 352 -6.44 -16.40 6.14
C SER A 352 -5.14 -15.58 6.13
N THR A 353 -4.19 -15.93 7.00
CA THR A 353 -2.80 -15.42 6.96
C THR A 353 -2.04 -15.96 5.75
N ILE A 354 -2.13 -17.27 5.48
CA ILE A 354 -1.40 -17.88 4.36
C ILE A 354 -2.01 -17.47 3.01
N LEU A 355 -3.32 -17.20 2.93
CA LEU A 355 -3.93 -16.45 1.83
C LEU A 355 -3.23 -15.14 1.57
N HIS A 356 -3.16 -14.27 2.58
CA HIS A 356 -2.62 -12.94 2.42
C HIS A 356 -1.17 -13.04 1.95
N GLN A 357 -0.45 -14.07 2.39
CA GLN A 357 0.89 -14.40 1.91
C GLN A 357 0.92 -15.04 0.49
N ILE A 358 -0.13 -15.74 0.03
CA ILE A 358 -0.28 -16.19 -1.37
C ILE A 358 -0.63 -15.00 -2.27
N GLN A 359 -1.52 -14.11 -1.82
CA GLN A 359 -1.91 -12.89 -2.50
C GLN A 359 -0.73 -11.92 -2.60
N GLU A 360 0.11 -11.81 -1.56
CA GLU A 360 1.37 -11.07 -1.59
C GLU A 360 2.30 -11.62 -2.68
N VAL A 361 2.47 -12.95 -2.77
CA VAL A 361 3.27 -13.59 -3.83
C VAL A 361 2.63 -13.34 -5.21
N TYR A 362 1.31 -13.46 -5.35
CA TYR A 362 0.57 -13.15 -6.57
C TYR A 362 0.78 -11.70 -7.03
N LEU A 363 0.65 -10.73 -6.12
CA LEU A 363 0.88 -9.32 -6.40
C LEU A 363 2.35 -9.03 -6.73
N ALA A 364 3.29 -9.70 -6.08
CA ALA A 364 4.72 -9.59 -6.41
C ALA A 364 5.02 -10.14 -7.82
N LEU A 365 4.36 -11.21 -8.26
CA LEU A 365 4.45 -11.76 -9.61
C LEU A 365 3.76 -10.87 -10.65
N GLN A 366 2.56 -10.36 -10.36
CA GLN A 366 1.83 -9.43 -11.23
C GLN A 366 2.59 -8.12 -11.46
N ASN A 367 3.35 -7.65 -10.47
CA ASN A 367 4.18 -6.45 -10.59
C ASN A 367 5.56 -6.70 -11.27
N LEU A 368 5.82 -7.91 -11.80
CA LEU A 368 7.01 -8.15 -12.61
C LEU A 368 6.97 -7.39 -13.94
N ASP A 369 8.15 -6.94 -14.37
CA ASP A 369 8.40 -6.48 -15.74
C ASP A 369 8.52 -7.70 -16.67
N PRO A 370 7.60 -7.92 -17.63
CA PRO A 370 7.58 -9.12 -18.47
C PRO A 370 8.75 -9.17 -19.48
N PHE A 371 9.50 -8.09 -19.68
CA PHE A 371 10.64 -8.04 -20.61
C PHE A 371 11.99 -8.25 -19.91
N LYS A 372 11.99 -8.45 -18.58
CA LYS A 372 13.20 -8.64 -17.79
C LYS A 372 13.89 -9.97 -18.08
N ALA A 373 15.22 -9.93 -18.25
CA ALA A 373 16.05 -11.11 -18.42
C ALA A 373 15.96 -12.06 -17.21
N HIS A 374 16.00 -13.37 -17.48
CA HIS A 374 15.95 -14.44 -16.48
C HIS A 374 17.30 -14.62 -15.76
N GLY A 375 17.27 -15.35 -14.63
CA GLY A 375 18.47 -15.76 -13.91
C GLY A 375 19.10 -17.04 -14.47
N PRO A 376 20.01 -17.67 -13.70
CA PRO A 376 20.60 -18.97 -14.06
C PRO A 376 19.54 -20.09 -14.14
N ASP A 377 18.42 -19.91 -13.44
CA ASP A 377 17.27 -20.81 -13.37
C ASP A 377 16.39 -20.83 -14.63
N GLY A 378 16.70 -19.99 -15.63
CA GLY A 378 16.02 -19.99 -16.94
C GLY A 378 14.57 -19.47 -16.96
N PHE A 379 13.95 -19.20 -15.80
CA PHE A 379 12.54 -18.82 -15.71
C PHE A 379 12.25 -17.43 -16.30
N PRO A 380 11.47 -17.32 -17.40
CA PRO A 380 11.18 -16.03 -18.02
C PRO A 380 10.21 -15.20 -17.19
N SER A 381 10.52 -13.91 -17.00
CA SER A 381 9.69 -12.96 -16.22
C SER A 381 8.23 -12.92 -16.69
N ARG A 382 8.01 -12.97 -18.02
CA ARG A 382 6.67 -13.03 -18.61
C ARG A 382 5.87 -14.24 -18.13
N VAL A 383 6.43 -15.44 -18.15
CA VAL A 383 5.70 -16.66 -17.73
C VAL A 383 5.31 -16.57 -16.26
N LEU A 384 6.20 -16.06 -15.41
CA LEU A 384 5.93 -15.85 -13.98
C LEU A 384 4.80 -14.84 -13.73
N LYS A 385 4.67 -13.82 -14.58
CA LYS A 385 3.61 -12.79 -14.51
C LYS A 385 2.27 -13.30 -15.06
N GLU A 386 2.24 -13.81 -16.29
CA GLU A 386 1.00 -14.27 -16.94
C GLU A 386 0.39 -15.48 -16.20
N CYS A 387 1.21 -16.36 -15.62
CA CYS A 387 0.76 -17.50 -14.83
C CYS A 387 0.77 -17.23 -13.31
N ALA A 388 0.79 -15.96 -12.87
CA ALA A 388 0.92 -15.59 -11.46
C ALA A 388 -0.13 -16.26 -10.56
N PHE A 389 -1.38 -16.36 -11.02
CA PHE A 389 -2.48 -16.98 -10.26
C PHE A 389 -2.23 -18.46 -9.97
N GLN A 390 -1.75 -19.20 -10.97
CA GLN A 390 -1.48 -20.64 -10.88
C GLN A 390 -0.19 -20.93 -10.10
N LEU A 391 0.81 -20.04 -10.19
CA LEU A 391 2.13 -20.21 -9.58
C LEU A 391 2.18 -19.73 -8.11
N ALA A 392 1.42 -18.71 -7.73
CA ALA A 392 1.52 -18.13 -6.39
C ALA A 392 1.32 -19.12 -5.23
N PRO A 393 0.37 -20.09 -5.27
CA PRO A 393 0.21 -21.06 -4.19
C PRO A 393 1.43 -21.98 -4.00
N SER A 394 2.07 -22.43 -5.09
CA SER A 394 3.23 -23.33 -5.03
C SER A 394 4.50 -22.59 -4.61
N LEU A 395 4.68 -21.36 -5.13
CA LEU A 395 5.78 -20.48 -4.73
C LEU A 395 5.65 -20.03 -3.28
N HIS A 396 4.44 -19.69 -2.82
CA HIS A 396 4.19 -19.41 -1.40
C HIS A 396 4.62 -20.60 -0.51
N TYR A 397 4.22 -21.83 -0.86
CA TYR A 397 4.62 -23.01 -0.08
C TYR A 397 6.16 -23.15 -0.02
N LEU A 398 6.85 -22.95 -1.15
CA LEU A 398 8.31 -22.98 -1.22
C LEU A 398 8.96 -21.86 -0.38
N PHE A 399 8.39 -20.65 -0.41
CA PHE A 399 8.87 -19.48 0.34
C PHE A 399 8.66 -19.64 1.84
N THR A 400 7.49 -20.08 2.28
CA THR A 400 7.21 -20.42 3.68
C THR A 400 8.10 -21.56 4.17
N LYS A 401 8.35 -22.57 3.33
CA LYS A 401 9.29 -23.67 3.65
C LYS A 401 10.72 -23.15 3.78
N SER A 402 11.16 -22.29 2.88
CA SER A 402 12.48 -21.63 2.91
C SER A 402 12.69 -20.87 4.21
N LEU A 403 11.75 -19.99 4.58
CA LEU A 403 11.81 -19.19 5.80
C LEU A 403 11.73 -20.04 7.08
N ARG A 404 10.85 -21.06 7.12
CA ARG A 404 10.73 -21.96 8.28
C ARG A 404 11.98 -22.81 8.51
N LEU A 405 12.62 -23.30 7.44
CA LEU A 405 13.84 -24.10 7.53
C LEU A 405 15.11 -23.25 7.59
N SER A 406 15.00 -21.91 7.51
CA SER A 406 16.15 -20.99 7.41
C SER A 406 17.09 -21.34 6.26
N GLN A 407 16.54 -21.79 5.12
CA GLN A 407 17.29 -22.36 4.00
C GLN A 407 16.78 -21.84 2.66
N ILE A 408 17.70 -21.60 1.72
CA ILE A 408 17.38 -21.13 0.37
C ILE A 408 17.89 -22.15 -0.66
N PRO A 409 17.11 -22.47 -1.71
CA PRO A 409 17.54 -23.35 -2.79
C PRO A 409 18.92 -22.96 -3.35
N THR A 410 19.82 -23.95 -3.48
CA THR A 410 21.20 -23.73 -3.91
C THR A 410 21.29 -23.05 -5.28
N GLU A 411 20.36 -23.35 -6.19
CA GLU A 411 20.26 -22.73 -7.52
C GLU A 411 20.03 -21.21 -7.45
N TRP A 412 19.27 -20.71 -6.45
CA TRP A 412 19.06 -19.28 -6.23
C TRP A 412 20.29 -18.56 -5.63
N LYS A 413 21.31 -19.34 -5.25
CA LYS A 413 22.60 -18.83 -4.79
C LYS A 413 23.60 -18.60 -5.92
N LEU A 414 23.31 -19.09 -7.13
CA LEU A 414 24.05 -18.79 -8.36
C LEU A 414 23.60 -17.43 -8.94
N ALA A 415 24.50 -16.76 -9.67
CA ALA A 415 24.23 -15.48 -10.31
C ALA A 415 25.02 -15.35 -11.62
N ASN A 416 24.37 -14.90 -12.69
CA ASN A 416 25.01 -14.75 -13.99
C ASN A 416 25.40 -13.28 -14.19
N ILE A 417 26.70 -13.01 -14.22
CA ILE A 417 27.28 -11.67 -14.34
C ILE A 417 27.36 -11.31 -15.83
N ILE A 418 26.61 -10.27 -16.20
CA ILE A 418 26.70 -9.64 -17.52
C ILE A 418 27.54 -8.37 -17.37
N PRO A 419 28.74 -8.29 -18.00
CA PRO A 419 29.58 -7.10 -17.92
C PRO A 419 29.08 -6.02 -18.88
N LEU A 420 28.59 -4.90 -18.33
CA LEU A 420 28.11 -3.75 -19.09
C LEU A 420 29.14 -2.62 -19.12
N HIS A 421 29.62 -2.26 -20.32
CA HIS A 421 30.61 -1.20 -20.50
C HIS A 421 30.06 0.16 -20.03
N LYS A 422 30.78 0.84 -19.13
CA LYS A 422 30.36 2.09 -18.49
C LYS A 422 30.94 3.33 -19.19
N LYS A 423 32.27 3.37 -19.36
CA LYS A 423 33.02 4.46 -20.01
C LYS A 423 34.49 4.05 -20.13
N GLY A 424 35.25 4.66 -21.06
CA GLY A 424 36.69 4.45 -21.17
C GLY A 424 37.06 3.39 -22.20
N VAL A 425 38.23 2.78 -22.00
CA VAL A 425 38.87 1.78 -22.87
C VAL A 425 38.18 0.42 -22.65
N LYS A 426 37.82 -0.29 -23.73
CA LYS A 426 37.03 -1.54 -23.66
C LYS A 426 37.85 -2.76 -23.23
N GLU A 427 39.16 -2.63 -23.27
CA GLU A 427 40.13 -3.66 -22.94
C GLU A 427 40.43 -3.70 -21.43
N GLN A 428 39.96 -2.70 -20.67
CA GLN A 428 40.12 -2.58 -19.22
C GLN A 428 38.87 -3.05 -18.48
N VAL A 429 39.02 -4.01 -17.57
CA VAL A 429 37.90 -4.61 -16.82
C VAL A 429 37.24 -3.60 -15.87
N GLU A 430 38.00 -2.64 -15.33
CA GLU A 430 37.50 -1.58 -14.43
C GLU A 430 36.47 -0.65 -15.10
N ASN A 431 36.45 -0.63 -16.43
CA ASN A 431 35.52 0.17 -17.23
C ASN A 431 34.16 -0.52 -17.45
N TYR A 432 33.98 -1.74 -16.93
CA TYR A 432 32.72 -2.50 -16.96
C TYR A 432 32.04 -2.51 -15.59
N ARG A 433 30.71 -2.47 -15.59
CA ARG A 433 29.88 -2.73 -14.42
C ARG A 433 29.36 -4.18 -14.49
N PRO A 434 29.58 -5.02 -13.46
CA PRO A 434 28.88 -6.30 -13.38
C PRO A 434 27.39 -6.06 -13.11
N ILE A 435 26.51 -6.70 -13.87
CA ILE A 435 25.09 -6.84 -13.51
C ILE A 435 24.81 -8.31 -13.23
N SER A 436 24.42 -8.63 -12.00
CA SER A 436 24.05 -10.00 -11.62
C SER A 436 22.59 -10.27 -11.98
N LEU A 437 22.39 -11.17 -12.94
CA LEU A 437 21.11 -11.81 -13.18
C LEU A 437 20.92 -12.90 -12.12
N LEU A 438 19.90 -12.71 -11.27
CA LEU A 438 19.50 -13.64 -10.22
C LEU A 438 18.18 -14.29 -10.60
N SER A 439 17.88 -15.46 -10.02
CA SER A 439 16.57 -16.09 -10.11
C SER A 439 15.44 -15.08 -9.85
N ILE A 440 14.52 -14.94 -10.80
CA ILE A 440 13.37 -14.04 -10.62
C ILE A 440 12.48 -14.56 -9.50
N VAL A 441 12.35 -15.88 -9.36
CA VAL A 441 11.62 -16.53 -8.27
C VAL A 441 12.24 -16.20 -6.91
N SER A 442 13.58 -16.26 -6.78
CA SER A 442 14.29 -15.80 -5.58
C SER A 442 14.00 -14.33 -5.29
N LYS A 443 13.95 -13.47 -6.31
CA LYS A 443 13.65 -12.04 -6.14
C LYS A 443 12.19 -11.80 -5.72
N THR A 444 11.25 -12.66 -6.09
CA THR A 444 9.88 -12.62 -5.56
C THR A 444 9.88 -12.92 -4.06
N LEU A 445 10.65 -13.90 -3.58
CA LEU A 445 10.84 -14.15 -2.13
C LEU A 445 11.50 -12.94 -1.44
N GLU A 446 12.56 -12.38 -2.02
CA GLU A 446 13.22 -11.18 -1.51
C GLU A 446 12.25 -9.99 -1.38
N ARG A 447 11.32 -9.82 -2.34
CA ARG A 447 10.27 -8.80 -2.28
C ARG A 447 9.37 -9.01 -1.07
N CYS A 448 8.85 -10.21 -0.86
CA CYS A 448 7.99 -10.52 0.29
C CYS A 448 8.75 -10.27 1.60
N VAL A 449 9.96 -10.81 1.75
CA VAL A 449 10.79 -10.60 2.96
C VAL A 449 11.05 -9.11 3.20
N LEU A 450 11.34 -8.33 2.16
CA LEU A 450 11.55 -6.89 2.27
C LEU A 450 10.28 -6.15 2.72
N ASN A 451 9.10 -6.49 2.20
CA ASN A 451 7.84 -5.84 2.58
C ASN A 451 7.59 -5.94 4.10
N HIS A 452 7.81 -7.13 4.69
CA HIS A 452 7.62 -7.37 6.13
C HIS A 452 8.73 -6.75 7.00
N LEU A 453 9.98 -6.73 6.52
CA LEU A 453 11.11 -6.13 7.23
C LEU A 453 11.04 -4.61 7.25
N PHE A 454 10.75 -4.00 6.10
CA PHE A 454 10.89 -2.56 5.93
C PHE A 454 9.96 -1.76 6.86
N LEU A 455 8.71 -2.20 6.97
CA LEU A 455 7.71 -1.61 7.88
C LEU A 455 8.12 -1.63 9.36
N ARG A 456 8.96 -2.58 9.77
CA ARG A 456 9.39 -2.75 11.18
C ARG A 456 10.70 -2.05 11.51
N ILE A 457 11.50 -1.73 10.49
CA ILE A 457 12.90 -1.29 10.64
C ILE A 457 13.10 0.15 10.16
N GLN A 458 12.19 0.71 9.36
CA GLN A 458 12.28 2.09 8.85
C GLN A 458 12.49 3.14 9.96
N GLU A 459 11.89 2.94 11.15
CA GLU A 459 12.06 3.84 12.30
C GLU A 459 13.45 3.73 12.96
N SER A 460 14.09 2.57 12.87
CA SER A 460 15.45 2.31 13.38
C SER A 460 16.55 2.79 12.44
N VAL A 461 16.22 3.17 11.20
CA VAL A 461 17.19 3.71 10.25
C VAL A 461 17.55 5.15 10.62
N HIS A 462 18.84 5.42 10.75
CA HIS A 462 19.36 6.72 11.16
C HIS A 462 18.83 7.87 10.30
N SER A 463 18.54 9.02 10.93
CA SER A 463 17.92 10.18 10.28
C SER A 463 18.73 10.75 9.10
N ALA A 464 20.05 10.57 9.11
CA ALA A 464 20.96 10.98 8.04
C ALA A 464 20.92 10.11 6.77
N GLN A 465 20.25 8.94 6.77
CA GLN A 465 20.16 8.06 5.61
C GLN A 465 18.96 8.39 4.72
N TYR A 466 19.22 8.81 3.48
CA TYR A 466 18.18 9.14 2.49
C TYR A 466 18.12 8.14 1.34
N GLY A 467 19.12 7.26 1.20
CA GLY A 467 19.16 6.22 0.19
C GLY A 467 18.27 5.04 0.56
N PHE A 468 17.44 4.59 -0.39
CA PHE A 468 16.53 3.44 -0.26
C PHE A 468 15.48 3.55 0.87
N ILE A 469 15.22 4.75 1.41
CA ILE A 469 14.21 4.98 2.45
C ILE A 469 12.94 5.61 1.85
N ILE A 470 11.77 5.01 2.14
CA ILE A 470 10.46 5.53 1.69
C ILE A 470 10.26 6.96 2.20
N GLY A 471 9.78 7.86 1.34
CA GLY A 471 9.60 9.28 1.65
C GLY A 471 10.91 10.10 1.64
N ARG A 472 12.09 9.48 1.51
CA ARG A 472 13.37 10.17 1.34
C ARG A 472 13.85 10.05 -0.11
N SER A 473 14.60 11.04 -0.57
CA SER A 473 15.10 11.11 -1.95
C SER A 473 16.46 11.81 -2.01
N SER A 474 17.16 11.67 -3.13
CA SER A 474 18.39 12.42 -3.39
C SER A 474 18.14 13.93 -3.31
N THR A 475 17.03 14.41 -3.90
CA THR A 475 16.61 15.82 -3.83
C THR A 475 16.38 16.30 -2.39
N SER A 476 15.71 15.52 -1.53
CA SER A 476 15.46 15.96 -0.14
C SER A 476 16.73 15.96 0.72
N GLN A 477 17.69 15.08 0.45
CA GLN A 477 19.01 15.11 1.08
C GLN A 477 19.84 16.33 0.64
N LEU A 478 19.83 16.62 -0.67
CA LEU A 478 20.45 17.82 -1.25
C LEU A 478 19.87 19.09 -0.62
N LEU A 479 18.53 19.23 -0.60
CA LEU A 479 17.86 20.40 0.00
C LEU A 479 18.20 20.57 1.48
N SER A 480 18.20 19.49 2.27
CA SER A 480 18.59 19.51 3.69
C SER A 480 20.01 20.02 3.91
N THR A 481 20.96 19.54 3.10
CA THR A 481 22.38 19.92 3.15
C THR A 481 22.59 21.37 2.69
N LEU A 482 22.03 21.73 1.53
CA LEU A 482 22.14 23.05 0.91
C LEU A 482 21.47 24.15 1.75
N HIS A 483 20.37 23.84 2.45
CA HIS A 483 19.73 24.79 3.37
C HIS A 483 20.64 25.19 4.54
N LYS A 484 21.42 24.24 5.08
CA LYS A 484 22.42 24.53 6.13
C LYS A 484 23.57 25.37 5.58
N ILE A 485 24.15 24.97 4.45
CA ILE A 485 25.22 25.73 3.77
C ILE A 485 24.76 27.14 3.40
N GLY A 486 23.52 27.30 2.92
CA GLY A 486 22.92 28.61 2.60
C GLY A 486 22.87 29.54 3.82
N LYS A 487 22.40 29.04 4.98
CA LYS A 487 22.38 29.80 6.24
C LYS A 487 23.76 30.25 6.71
N ASP A 488 24.79 29.45 6.47
CA ASP A 488 26.18 29.82 6.76
C ASP A 488 26.70 30.90 5.79
N LEU A 489 26.37 30.77 4.50
CA LEU A 489 26.73 31.76 3.47
C LEU A 489 26.06 33.12 3.67
N ASP A 490 24.80 33.16 4.11
CA ASP A 490 24.08 34.40 4.44
C ASP A 490 24.76 35.15 5.58
N LYS A 491 25.33 34.42 6.54
CA LYS A 491 26.17 34.92 7.64
C LYS A 491 27.63 35.21 7.22
N ARG A 492 27.97 35.08 5.93
CA ARG A 492 29.33 35.22 5.37
C ARG A 492 30.36 34.26 6.00
N LEU A 493 29.90 33.09 6.44
CA LEU A 493 30.77 32.03 6.97
C LEU A 493 31.34 31.17 5.83
N GLN A 494 32.10 30.15 6.21
CA GLN A 494 32.62 29.12 5.31
C GLN A 494 32.10 27.78 5.81
N THR A 495 31.66 26.92 4.89
CA THR A 495 31.28 25.54 5.19
C THR A 495 32.17 24.62 4.36
N ASP A 496 32.97 23.79 5.02
CA ASP A 496 33.76 22.78 4.33
C ASP A 496 32.92 21.51 4.19
N VAL A 497 32.84 20.98 2.96
CA VAL A 497 32.12 19.76 2.62
C VAL A 497 33.12 18.70 2.18
N VAL A 498 33.08 17.53 2.82
CA VAL A 498 33.93 16.38 2.50
C VAL A 498 33.06 15.33 1.82
N PHE A 499 33.35 15.02 0.56
CA PHE A 499 32.71 13.95 -0.21
C PHE A 499 33.52 12.67 -0.08
N MET A 500 32.86 11.56 0.24
CA MET A 500 33.48 10.27 0.49
C MET A 500 32.81 9.18 -0.37
N ASP A 501 33.62 8.43 -1.12
CA ASP A 501 33.20 7.34 -2.01
C ASP A 501 33.66 6.02 -1.39
N ILE A 502 32.75 5.08 -1.11
CA ILE A 502 33.10 3.76 -0.56
C ILE A 502 33.53 2.84 -1.72
N SER A 503 34.70 2.20 -1.61
CA SER A 503 35.23 1.35 -2.68
C SER A 503 34.41 0.07 -2.82
N LYS A 504 33.75 -0.08 -3.98
CA LYS A 504 32.97 -1.27 -4.35
C LYS A 504 31.95 -1.66 -3.28
N ALA A 505 31.24 -0.66 -2.73
CA ALA A 505 30.48 -0.75 -1.49
C ALA A 505 29.57 -1.98 -1.33
N PHE A 506 28.87 -2.40 -2.39
CA PHE A 506 28.02 -3.59 -2.36
C PHE A 506 28.80 -4.91 -2.40
N ASP A 507 29.99 -4.92 -3.00
CA ASP A 507 30.81 -6.13 -3.22
C ASP A 507 31.74 -6.44 -2.03
N THR A 508 31.98 -5.46 -1.16
CA THR A 508 32.93 -5.51 -0.03
C THR A 508 32.29 -5.76 1.33
N VAL A 509 30.95 -5.79 1.43
CA VAL A 509 30.22 -6.04 2.68
C VAL A 509 30.63 -7.37 3.32
N ASP A 510 31.21 -7.35 4.52
CA ASP A 510 31.55 -8.58 5.24
C ASP A 510 30.30 -9.28 5.78
N HIS A 511 30.19 -10.59 5.52
CA HIS A 511 28.98 -11.35 5.88
C HIS A 511 28.83 -11.54 7.40
N ALA A 512 29.93 -11.74 8.13
CA ALA A 512 29.88 -11.95 9.58
C ALA A 512 29.47 -10.66 10.31
N LYS A 513 30.03 -9.52 9.91
CA LYS A 513 29.66 -8.18 10.41
C LYS A 513 28.25 -7.79 10.01
N LEU A 514 27.79 -8.12 8.79
CA LEU A 514 26.40 -7.89 8.38
C LEU A 514 25.43 -8.68 9.27
N LEU A 515 25.72 -9.96 9.55
CA LEU A 515 24.92 -10.79 10.45
C LEU A 515 24.97 -10.32 11.90
N GLN A 516 26.08 -9.74 12.35
CA GLN A 516 26.15 -9.06 13.64
C GLN A 516 25.25 -7.81 13.67
N LYS A 517 25.40 -6.89 12.71
CA LYS A 517 24.57 -5.68 12.64
C LYS A 517 23.07 -5.99 12.49
N LEU A 518 22.70 -7.06 11.78
CA LEU A 518 21.31 -7.54 11.71
C LEU A 518 20.79 -8.00 13.08
N ARG A 519 21.63 -8.64 13.92
CA ARG A 519 21.29 -8.96 15.32
C ARG A 519 21.10 -7.70 16.15
N ASP A 520 22.01 -6.74 16.02
CA ASP A 520 21.97 -5.48 16.77
C ASP A 520 20.74 -4.63 16.38
N PHE A 521 20.29 -4.73 15.13
CA PHE A 521 19.00 -4.21 14.62
C PHE A 521 17.75 -4.98 15.11
N GLY A 522 17.91 -6.03 15.93
CA GLY A 522 16.81 -6.81 16.49
C GLY A 522 16.36 -8.04 15.69
N LEU A 523 17.03 -8.40 14.57
CA LEU A 523 16.72 -9.65 13.87
C LEU A 523 17.30 -10.85 14.64
N SER A 524 16.46 -11.84 14.90
CA SER A 524 16.84 -13.03 15.66
C SER A 524 16.13 -14.29 15.14
N GLY A 525 16.49 -15.45 15.69
CA GLY A 525 15.86 -16.73 15.37
C GLY A 525 16.01 -17.14 13.90
N SER A 526 14.96 -17.76 13.35
CA SER A 526 14.97 -18.33 12.00
C SER A 526 15.21 -17.31 10.88
N LEU A 527 14.77 -16.05 11.04
CA LEU A 527 14.98 -15.04 9.99
C LEU A 527 16.45 -14.62 9.89
N LEU A 528 17.16 -14.54 11.02
CA LEU A 528 18.60 -14.30 11.03
C LEU A 528 19.36 -15.48 10.41
N LEU A 529 19.02 -16.72 10.78
CA LEU A 529 19.59 -17.93 10.20
C LEU A 529 19.28 -18.04 8.69
N TRP A 530 18.12 -17.54 8.25
CA TRP A 530 17.77 -17.46 6.84
C TRP A 530 18.66 -16.44 6.09
N PHE A 531 18.99 -15.29 6.70
CA PHE A 531 19.97 -14.36 6.14
C PHE A 531 21.39 -14.95 6.10
N GLU A 532 21.79 -15.70 7.11
CA GLU A 532 23.05 -16.44 7.13
C GLU A 532 23.10 -17.46 5.98
N ASN A 533 22.00 -18.17 5.73
CA ASN A 533 21.87 -19.05 4.57
C ASN A 533 21.80 -18.30 3.23
N TYR A 534 21.18 -17.12 3.18
CA TYR A 534 21.07 -16.28 1.97
C TYR A 534 22.43 -15.78 1.46
N LEU A 535 23.31 -15.42 2.38
CA LEU A 535 24.66 -14.90 2.12
C LEU A 535 25.68 -16.03 1.88
N SER A 536 25.57 -17.16 2.60
CA SER A 536 26.52 -18.27 2.53
C SER A 536 26.33 -19.18 1.31
N GLY A 537 27.45 -19.68 0.77
CA GLY A 537 27.46 -20.64 -0.32
C GLY A 537 26.97 -20.07 -1.66
N ARG A 538 27.11 -18.76 -1.87
CA ARG A 538 26.79 -18.11 -3.15
C ARG A 538 27.92 -18.29 -4.16
N CYS A 539 27.55 -18.38 -5.43
CA CYS A 539 28.47 -18.45 -6.56
C CYS A 539 28.05 -17.47 -7.65
N GLN A 540 28.99 -17.09 -8.50
CA GLN A 540 28.73 -16.30 -9.70
C GLN A 540 29.51 -16.85 -10.90
N GLU A 541 28.92 -16.75 -12.08
CA GLU A 541 29.56 -17.08 -13.35
C GLU A 541 29.44 -15.87 -14.30
N VAL A 542 30.46 -15.63 -15.13
CA VAL A 542 30.46 -14.49 -16.07
C VAL A 542 30.05 -15.00 -17.45
N THR A 543 29.03 -14.39 -18.05
CA THR A 543 28.57 -14.74 -19.40
C THR A 543 28.89 -13.61 -20.38
N VAL A 544 29.64 -13.92 -21.43
CA VAL A 544 30.03 -12.99 -22.51
C VAL A 544 29.74 -13.66 -23.85
N HIS A 545 28.91 -13.02 -24.69
CA HIS A 545 28.54 -13.52 -26.03
C HIS A 545 28.07 -14.99 -26.07
N GLY A 546 27.40 -15.45 -25.00
CA GLY A 546 26.88 -16.83 -24.87
C GLY A 546 27.88 -17.85 -24.32
N ALA A 547 29.15 -17.50 -24.14
CA ALA A 547 30.11 -18.30 -23.39
C ALA A 547 30.06 -17.94 -21.91
N THR A 548 30.05 -18.94 -21.03
CA THR A 548 29.96 -18.78 -19.57
C THR A 548 31.22 -19.33 -18.89
N SER A 549 31.73 -18.62 -17.89
CA SER A 549 32.88 -19.06 -17.09
C SER A 549 32.54 -20.25 -16.17
N THR A 550 33.55 -20.89 -15.59
CA THR A 550 33.32 -21.73 -14.41
C THR A 550 32.74 -20.89 -13.26
N PRO A 551 31.81 -21.43 -12.44
CA PRO A 551 31.31 -20.74 -11.25
C PRO A 551 32.42 -20.42 -10.26
N PHE A 552 32.37 -19.22 -9.69
CA PHE A 552 33.31 -18.71 -8.69
C PHE A 552 32.57 -18.40 -7.37
N PRO A 553 33.06 -18.86 -6.20
CA PRO A 553 32.41 -18.63 -4.92
C PRO A 553 32.50 -17.17 -4.47
N ILE A 554 31.40 -16.64 -3.92
CA ILE A 554 31.33 -15.28 -3.37
C ILE A 554 31.58 -15.35 -1.86
N THR A 555 32.67 -14.72 -1.41
CA THR A 555 33.08 -14.70 0.01
C THR A 555 32.74 -13.40 0.75
N SER A 556 32.34 -12.36 0.02
CA SER A 556 31.94 -11.05 0.56
C SER A 556 30.93 -10.38 -0.37
N GLY A 557 30.25 -9.36 0.14
CA GLY A 557 29.32 -8.54 -0.61
C GLY A 557 27.87 -9.04 -0.59
N VAL A 558 26.96 -8.14 -0.90
CA VAL A 558 25.54 -8.40 -1.11
C VAL A 558 25.24 -8.42 -2.62
N PRO A 559 24.33 -9.27 -3.14
CA PRO A 559 24.24 -9.48 -4.59
C PRO A 559 23.77 -8.23 -5.35
N GLN A 560 24.58 -7.67 -6.25
CA GLN A 560 24.16 -6.53 -7.07
C GLN A 560 22.96 -6.92 -7.96
N GLY A 561 21.81 -6.31 -7.72
CA GLY A 561 20.55 -6.65 -8.40
C GLY A 561 19.58 -7.47 -7.54
N SER A 562 19.95 -7.88 -6.33
CA SER A 562 19.01 -8.31 -5.28
C SER A 562 18.12 -7.13 -4.84
N LEU A 563 16.90 -7.43 -4.40
CA LEU A 563 16.00 -6.47 -3.76
C LEU A 563 16.33 -6.26 -2.27
N LEU A 564 16.94 -7.25 -1.62
CA LEU A 564 17.41 -7.14 -0.23
C LEU A 564 18.76 -6.43 -0.11
N ALA A 565 19.63 -6.50 -1.13
CA ALA A 565 20.96 -5.89 -1.09
C ALA A 565 20.97 -4.39 -0.69
N PRO A 566 20.07 -3.52 -1.19
CA PRO A 566 19.98 -2.12 -0.73
C PRO A 566 19.62 -1.98 0.75
N PHE A 567 18.69 -2.80 1.25
CA PHE A 567 18.30 -2.82 2.67
C PHE A 567 19.45 -3.30 3.55
N LEU A 568 20.10 -4.40 3.17
CA LEU A 568 21.25 -4.98 3.88
C LEU A 568 22.42 -3.99 3.93
N PHE A 569 22.67 -3.24 2.85
CA PHE A 569 23.68 -2.19 2.83
C PHE A 569 23.32 -1.02 3.76
N SER A 570 22.07 -0.54 3.73
CA SER A 570 21.60 0.52 4.65
C SER A 570 21.70 0.10 6.12
N VAL A 571 21.41 -1.15 6.46
CA VAL A 571 21.65 -1.73 7.80
C VAL A 571 23.14 -1.73 8.14
N TYR A 572 24.01 -2.11 7.19
CA TYR A 572 25.45 -2.23 7.43
C TYR A 572 26.13 -0.90 7.78
N ILE A 573 25.67 0.20 7.19
CA ILE A 573 26.25 1.54 7.39
C ILE A 573 25.44 2.43 8.36
N ASN A 574 24.44 1.88 9.05
CA ASN A 574 23.49 2.69 9.83
C ASN A 574 24.12 3.42 11.03
N ASP A 575 25.16 2.82 11.61
CA ASP A 575 25.96 3.30 12.74
C ASP A 575 27.09 4.26 12.32
N LEU A 576 27.36 4.42 11.02
CA LEU A 576 28.37 5.36 10.50
C LEU A 576 28.17 6.78 11.07
N PRO A 577 26.96 7.37 11.10
CA PRO A 577 26.75 8.73 11.61
C PRO A 577 27.01 8.88 13.12
N ASP A 578 26.87 7.81 13.91
CA ASP A 578 27.08 7.84 15.37
C ASP A 578 28.56 8.07 15.74
N ASN A 579 29.46 7.89 14.77
CA ASN A 579 30.90 8.11 14.90
C ASN A 579 31.32 9.57 14.66
N ILE A 580 30.36 10.47 14.43
CA ILE A 580 30.60 11.88 14.04
C ILE A 580 30.10 12.85 15.11
N SER A 581 30.87 13.92 15.35
CA SER A 581 30.47 14.97 16.28
C SER A 581 29.15 15.63 15.87
N ILE A 582 28.26 15.87 16.83
CA ILE A 582 26.91 16.46 16.61
C ILE A 582 26.93 17.83 15.90
N SER A 583 28.08 18.52 15.95
CA SER A 583 28.36 19.78 15.23
C SER A 583 28.65 19.63 13.73
N THR A 584 28.96 18.42 13.25
CA THR A 584 29.20 18.11 11.84
C THR A 584 27.97 17.43 11.26
N GLY A 585 27.43 17.99 10.19
CA GLY A 585 26.30 17.40 9.50
C GLY A 585 26.73 16.22 8.63
N VAL A 586 26.07 15.07 8.80
CA VAL A 586 26.24 13.88 7.95
C VAL A 586 25.07 13.78 6.97
N GLY A 587 25.34 13.40 5.73
CA GLY A 587 24.32 12.99 4.76
C GLY A 587 24.74 11.71 4.05
N LEU A 588 23.90 10.67 4.12
CA LEU A 588 24.10 9.40 3.43
C LEU A 588 23.03 9.22 2.34
N TYR A 589 23.42 8.70 1.19
CA TYR A 589 22.50 8.22 0.17
C TYR A 589 23.10 6.97 -0.49
N ALA A 590 22.72 5.80 0.01
CA ALA A 590 23.42 4.56 -0.31
C ALA A 590 24.92 4.69 0.07
N ASP A 591 25.83 4.43 -0.87
CA ASP A 591 27.28 4.55 -0.70
C ASP A 591 27.82 5.98 -0.75
N ASP A 592 27.07 6.94 -1.31
CA ASP A 592 27.44 8.36 -1.30
C ASP A 592 27.34 8.92 0.12
N THR A 593 28.50 9.21 0.73
CA THR A 593 28.64 9.78 2.08
C THR A 593 29.23 11.18 2.01
N LYS A 594 28.67 12.13 2.77
CA LYS A 594 29.29 13.45 2.92
C LYS A 594 29.17 14.03 4.33
N LEU A 595 30.25 14.70 4.74
CA LEU A 595 30.32 15.53 5.94
C LEU A 595 30.24 17.01 5.54
N HIS A 596 29.57 17.84 6.34
CA HIS A 596 29.61 19.30 6.19
C HIS A 596 29.70 19.97 7.56
N ARG A 597 30.64 20.91 7.71
CA ARG A 597 30.85 21.67 8.95
C ARG A 597 31.10 23.14 8.65
N CYS A 598 30.51 24.03 9.45
CA CYS A 598 30.87 25.44 9.44
C CYS A 598 32.29 25.62 10.02
N VAL A 599 33.19 26.24 9.26
CA VAL A 599 34.60 26.43 9.59
C VAL A 599 34.89 27.93 9.68
N GLN A 600 34.99 28.44 10.90
CA GLN A 600 35.28 29.85 11.17
C GLN A 600 36.75 30.06 11.54
N ASN A 601 37.36 29.06 12.20
CA ASN A 601 38.73 29.07 12.69
C ASN A 601 39.39 27.68 12.54
N ARG A 602 40.68 27.57 12.91
CA ARG A 602 41.44 26.31 12.75
C ARG A 602 40.96 25.18 13.67
N ASN A 603 40.32 25.47 14.80
CA ASN A 603 39.77 24.43 15.69
C ASN A 603 38.53 23.76 15.07
N ASP A 604 37.71 24.50 14.31
CA ASP A 604 36.59 23.92 13.58
C ASP A 604 37.08 22.94 12.50
N ALA A 605 38.16 23.31 11.79
CA ALA A 605 38.81 22.45 10.81
C ALA A 605 39.48 21.23 11.47
N LEU A 606 40.13 21.39 12.63
CA LEU A 606 40.67 20.27 13.40
C LEU A 606 39.57 19.31 13.88
N ALA A 607 38.39 19.83 14.25
CA ALA A 607 37.26 19.00 14.64
C ALA A 607 36.67 18.23 13.44
N LEU A 608 36.52 18.86 12.26
CA LEU A 608 36.16 18.15 11.03
C LEU A 608 37.22 17.10 10.65
N GLN A 609 38.52 17.39 10.83
CA GLN A 609 39.59 16.41 10.64
C GLN A 609 39.48 15.22 11.61
N SER A 610 39.08 15.47 12.86
CA SER A 610 38.81 14.39 13.82
C SER A 610 37.64 13.53 13.37
N ASP A 611 36.54 14.13 12.89
CA ASP A 611 35.39 13.42 12.34
C ASP A 611 35.75 12.55 11.12
N ILE A 612 36.57 13.07 10.20
CA ILE A 612 37.11 12.29 9.06
C ILE A 612 37.94 11.09 9.54
N GLN A 613 38.75 11.26 10.59
CA GLN A 613 39.56 10.18 11.15
C GLN A 613 38.71 9.14 11.90
N SER A 614 37.64 9.56 12.59
CA SER A 614 36.65 8.63 13.17
C SER A 614 36.04 7.75 12.09
N LEU A 615 35.64 8.32 10.94
CA LEU A 615 35.16 7.52 9.80
C LEU A 615 36.23 6.62 9.21
N HIS A 616 37.49 7.04 9.17
CA HIS A 616 38.58 6.14 8.75
C HIS A 616 38.70 4.93 9.67
N CYS A 617 38.69 5.12 11.00
CA CYS A 617 38.71 4.04 11.97
C CYS A 617 37.48 3.13 11.82
N TRP A 618 36.27 3.69 11.82
CA TRP A 618 35.02 2.96 11.59
C TRP A 618 35.06 2.16 10.28
N SER A 619 35.61 2.72 9.19
CA SER A 619 35.69 2.05 7.89
C SER A 619 36.61 0.83 7.90
N ASN A 620 37.70 0.88 8.68
CA ASN A 620 38.61 -0.24 8.87
C ASN A 620 37.98 -1.31 9.77
N GLU A 621 37.34 -0.90 10.87
CA GLU A 621 36.59 -1.79 11.76
C GLU A 621 35.43 -2.49 11.05
N ASN A 622 34.79 -1.83 10.08
CA ASN A 622 33.68 -2.37 9.30
C ASN A 622 34.10 -2.93 7.94
N LEU A 623 35.40 -3.05 7.66
CA LEU A 623 35.95 -3.64 6.42
C LEU A 623 35.44 -2.98 5.10
N LEU A 624 34.99 -1.72 5.16
CA LEU A 624 34.47 -0.94 4.03
C LEU A 624 35.40 0.21 3.65
N SER A 625 36.49 -0.08 2.95
CA SER A 625 37.51 0.92 2.62
C SER A 625 37.00 2.05 1.70
N PHE A 626 37.28 3.31 2.05
CA PHE A 626 37.04 4.46 1.19
C PHE A 626 37.99 4.53 -0.02
N ASN A 627 37.48 5.02 -1.15
CA ASN A 627 38.25 5.30 -2.36
C ASN A 627 39.00 6.64 -2.22
N LYS A 628 40.17 6.58 -1.58
CA LYS A 628 41.03 7.73 -1.24
C LYS A 628 41.18 8.77 -2.37
N SER A 629 41.37 8.34 -3.62
CA SER A 629 41.58 9.26 -4.76
C SER A 629 40.30 9.91 -5.32
N LYS A 630 39.12 9.42 -4.95
CA LYS A 630 37.83 10.06 -5.26
C LYS A 630 37.27 10.88 -4.10
N CYS A 631 37.71 10.62 -2.86
CA CYS A 631 37.37 11.44 -1.71
C CYS A 631 37.96 12.85 -1.88
N LYS A 632 37.16 13.89 -1.63
CA LYS A 632 37.52 15.28 -1.94
C LYS A 632 36.91 16.26 -0.95
N VAL A 633 37.47 17.46 -0.92
CA VAL A 633 36.96 18.59 -0.13
C VAL A 633 36.53 19.74 -1.02
N LEU A 634 35.37 20.32 -0.73
CA LEU A 634 34.85 21.54 -1.34
C LEU A 634 34.60 22.56 -0.23
N SER A 635 35.41 23.62 -0.17
CA SER A 635 35.21 24.75 0.75
C SER A 635 34.23 25.73 0.13
N ILE A 636 33.02 25.80 0.67
CA ILE A 636 31.95 26.67 0.16
C ILE A 636 31.94 27.98 0.95
N THR A 637 32.31 29.10 0.30
CA THR A 637 32.27 30.43 0.91
C THR A 637 32.24 31.58 -0.09
N ARG A 638 31.69 32.72 0.33
CA ARG A 638 31.79 34.01 -0.38
C ARG A 638 32.92 34.91 0.14
N ARG A 639 33.73 34.44 1.10
CA ARG A 639 34.93 35.15 1.60
C ARG A 639 35.97 35.33 0.48
N THR A 640 36.69 36.46 0.51
CA THR A 640 37.82 36.72 -0.40
C THR A 640 39.06 35.92 0.00
N SER A 641 39.29 35.76 1.31
CA SER A 641 40.32 34.90 1.90
C SER A 641 39.63 33.75 2.66
N PRO A 642 39.45 32.57 2.03
CA PRO A 642 38.97 31.37 2.71
C PRO A 642 40.04 30.79 3.65
N LEU A 643 39.62 30.08 4.69
CA LEU A 643 40.52 29.26 5.50
C LEU A 643 40.83 27.98 4.70
N ILE A 644 42.11 27.76 4.38
CA ILE A 644 42.56 26.55 3.70
C ILE A 644 43.11 25.57 4.76
N TYR A 645 42.58 24.34 4.77
CA TYR A 645 43.04 23.28 5.66
C TYR A 645 43.33 21.99 4.87
N PRO A 646 44.51 21.36 5.03
CA PRO A 646 44.85 20.12 4.35
C PRO A 646 44.24 18.92 5.09
N TYR A 647 42.97 18.63 4.80
CA TYR A 647 42.30 17.45 5.36
C TYR A 647 42.92 16.14 4.83
N ALA A 648 42.94 15.11 5.66
CA ALA A 648 43.47 13.78 5.32
C ALA A 648 42.55 12.65 5.81
N LEU A 649 42.59 11.51 5.11
CA LEU A 649 41.84 10.29 5.41
C LEU A 649 42.83 9.15 5.67
N GLY A 650 43.14 8.93 6.95
CA GLY A 650 44.39 8.28 7.34
C GLY A 650 45.58 9.07 6.80
N ASP A 651 46.58 8.38 6.24
CA ASP A 651 47.79 9.01 5.71
C ASP A 651 47.62 9.71 4.35
N HIS A 652 46.40 9.74 3.79
CA HIS A 652 46.16 10.30 2.45
C HIS A 652 45.50 11.68 2.53
N GLN A 653 46.22 12.72 2.13
CA GLN A 653 45.68 14.07 1.99
C GLN A 653 44.59 14.11 0.91
N LEU A 654 43.42 14.64 1.27
CA LEU A 654 42.28 14.79 0.38
C LEU A 654 42.50 15.96 -0.59
N LEU A 655 42.07 15.78 -1.84
CA LEU A 655 42.15 16.84 -2.85
C LEU A 655 41.05 17.89 -2.64
N SER A 656 41.45 19.15 -2.53
CA SER A 656 40.53 20.28 -2.59
C SER A 656 40.09 20.55 -4.03
N SER A 657 38.83 20.93 -4.22
CA SER A 657 38.24 21.26 -5.52
C SER A 657 37.32 22.46 -5.42
N ASP A 658 37.20 23.23 -6.51
CA ASP A 658 36.25 24.34 -6.64
C ASP A 658 34.86 23.90 -7.11
N VAL A 659 34.72 22.70 -7.67
CA VAL A 659 33.49 22.20 -8.28
C VAL A 659 33.38 20.70 -8.12
N GLU A 660 32.34 20.21 -7.45
CA GLU A 660 32.09 18.77 -7.29
C GLU A 660 30.69 18.34 -7.66
N SER A 661 30.56 17.04 -7.94
CA SER A 661 29.28 16.40 -8.29
C SER A 661 28.68 15.75 -7.05
N ASP A 662 27.47 16.18 -6.67
CA ASP A 662 26.76 15.71 -5.48
C ASP A 662 25.36 15.23 -5.90
N LEU A 663 25.07 13.95 -5.67
CA LEU A 663 23.82 13.27 -6.08
C LEU A 663 23.29 13.68 -7.47
N GLY A 664 24.17 13.83 -8.45
CA GLY A 664 23.83 14.18 -9.84
C GLY A 664 23.74 15.67 -10.17
N ILE A 665 23.75 16.57 -9.18
CA ILE A 665 23.93 18.02 -9.40
C ILE A 665 25.40 18.42 -9.29
N THR A 666 25.74 19.65 -9.66
CA THR A 666 27.10 20.18 -9.64
C THR A 666 27.16 21.40 -8.73
N ILE A 667 27.92 21.31 -7.65
CA ILE A 667 28.05 22.33 -6.61
C ILE A 667 29.40 23.04 -6.79
N SER A 668 29.42 24.37 -6.68
CA SER A 668 30.64 25.18 -6.77
C SER A 668 31.01 25.81 -5.41
N SER A 669 32.30 26.16 -5.23
CA SER A 669 32.85 26.79 -4.02
C SER A 669 32.22 28.14 -3.66
N ARG A 670 31.50 28.78 -4.59
CA ARG A 670 30.72 30.01 -4.37
C ARG A 670 29.22 29.79 -4.18
N LEU A 671 28.77 28.53 -4.26
CA LEU A 671 27.37 28.12 -4.40
C LEU A 671 26.62 28.86 -5.52
N LEU A 672 27.24 28.88 -6.71
CA LEU A 672 26.67 29.41 -7.94
C LEU A 672 26.30 28.27 -8.90
N TRP A 673 25.11 28.38 -9.51
CA TRP A 673 24.51 27.34 -10.35
C TRP A 673 24.91 27.39 -11.83
N ASN A 674 25.71 28.37 -12.25
CA ASN A 674 26.14 28.56 -13.64
C ASN A 674 26.78 27.30 -14.25
N VAL A 675 27.61 26.58 -13.49
CA VAL A 675 28.26 25.34 -13.97
C VAL A 675 27.24 24.22 -14.17
N GLN A 676 26.30 24.07 -13.23
CA GLN A 676 25.22 23.06 -13.32
C GLN A 676 24.28 23.37 -14.49
N ILE A 677 23.83 24.62 -14.63
CA ILE A 677 22.91 25.05 -15.71
C ILE A 677 23.57 24.81 -17.07
N ASN A 678 24.82 25.23 -17.27
CA ASN A 678 25.54 24.99 -18.53
C ASN A 678 25.73 23.50 -18.84
N LYS A 679 25.96 22.66 -17.82
CA LYS A 679 26.07 21.19 -17.95
C LYS A 679 24.75 20.54 -18.36
N VAL A 680 23.64 20.94 -17.73
CA VAL A 680 22.28 20.46 -18.09
C VAL A 680 21.91 20.91 -19.50
N ARG A 681 22.10 22.20 -19.81
CA ARG A 681 21.89 22.81 -21.13
C ARG A 681 22.68 22.11 -22.24
N SER A 682 23.98 21.85 -22.02
CA SER A 682 24.81 21.12 -22.98
C SER A 682 24.32 19.68 -23.21
N LYS A 683 23.85 19.00 -22.15
CA LYS A 683 23.28 17.65 -22.26
C LYS A 683 21.95 17.68 -23.03
N ALA A 684 21.06 18.60 -22.70
CA ALA A 684 19.76 18.77 -23.36
C ALA A 684 19.93 19.04 -24.86
N ASN A 685 20.79 19.99 -25.25
CA ASN A 685 21.09 20.30 -26.65
C ASN A 685 21.68 19.12 -27.43
N LYS A 686 22.59 18.33 -26.80
CA LYS A 686 23.14 17.12 -27.43
C LYS A 686 22.03 16.09 -27.70
N THR A 687 21.11 15.91 -26.76
CA THR A 687 19.95 15.02 -26.92
C THR A 687 18.98 15.54 -27.98
N LEU A 688 18.65 16.84 -27.95
CA LEU A 688 17.78 17.49 -28.95
C LEU A 688 18.36 17.39 -30.36
N GLY A 689 19.66 17.64 -30.53
CA GLY A 689 20.35 17.47 -31.80
C GLY A 689 20.41 16.02 -32.28
N LEU A 690 20.49 15.06 -31.36
CA LEU A 690 20.40 13.63 -31.70
C LEU A 690 18.99 13.26 -32.16
N ILE A 691 17.94 13.68 -31.45
CA ILE A 691 16.54 13.47 -31.87
C ILE A 691 16.30 14.11 -33.24
N ARG A 692 16.64 15.40 -33.42
CA ARG A 692 16.48 16.12 -34.70
C ARG A 692 17.12 15.39 -35.90
N ARG A 693 18.23 14.67 -35.71
CA ARG A 693 18.86 13.85 -36.77
C ARG A 693 18.28 12.45 -36.90
N SER A 694 18.00 11.78 -35.79
CA SER A 694 17.56 10.38 -35.77
C SER A 694 16.06 10.21 -36.06
N THR A 695 15.26 11.27 -35.97
CA THR A 695 13.81 11.24 -36.18
C THR A 695 13.34 12.23 -37.24
N MET A 696 14.17 12.51 -38.25
CA MET A 696 13.82 13.40 -39.37
C MET A 696 12.56 12.93 -40.12
N GLU A 697 12.37 11.62 -40.22
CA GLU A 697 11.26 10.98 -40.93
C GLU A 697 9.95 10.95 -40.11
N ILE A 698 10.01 11.21 -38.79
CA ILE A 698 8.81 11.27 -37.95
C ILE A 698 8.13 12.62 -38.20
N THR A 699 7.10 12.62 -39.05
CA THR A 699 6.29 13.81 -39.36
C THR A 699 5.25 14.12 -38.28
N ASP A 700 4.83 13.13 -37.48
CA ASP A 700 3.86 13.34 -36.40
C ASP A 700 4.42 14.25 -35.29
N MET A 701 3.77 15.40 -35.13
CA MET A 701 4.11 16.40 -34.13
C MET A 701 3.85 15.92 -32.70
N ASN A 702 2.90 15.01 -32.47
CA ASN A 702 2.64 14.46 -31.14
C ASN A 702 3.79 13.57 -30.67
N THR A 703 4.26 12.66 -31.54
CA THR A 703 5.44 11.82 -31.28
C THR A 703 6.71 12.66 -31.10
N ARG A 704 6.94 13.68 -31.95
CA ARG A 704 8.07 14.61 -31.78
C ARG A 704 8.02 15.36 -30.44
N ARG A 705 6.84 15.85 -30.05
CA ARG A 705 6.61 16.52 -28.75
C ARG A 705 6.82 15.54 -27.59
N PHE A 706 6.34 14.31 -27.70
CA PHE A 706 6.54 13.26 -26.69
C PHE A 706 8.04 12.97 -26.49
N LEU A 707 8.78 12.73 -27.58
CA LEU A 707 10.23 12.51 -27.55
C LEU A 707 10.98 13.69 -26.91
N TYR A 708 10.62 14.94 -27.25
CA TYR A 708 11.19 16.12 -26.62
C TYR A 708 10.91 16.15 -25.10
N LEU A 709 9.65 15.94 -24.69
CA LEU A 709 9.26 16.00 -23.28
C LEU A 709 9.96 14.92 -22.45
N GLN A 710 10.06 13.69 -22.98
CA GLN A 710 10.65 12.55 -22.28
C GLN A 710 12.19 12.58 -22.26
N LEU A 711 12.85 13.01 -23.34
CA LEU A 711 14.31 12.88 -23.48
C LEU A 711 15.07 14.21 -23.32
N VAL A 712 14.45 15.36 -23.63
CA VAL A 712 15.09 16.68 -23.55
C VAL A 712 14.66 17.41 -22.27
N ARG A 713 13.36 17.68 -22.10
CA ARG A 713 12.83 18.43 -20.95
C ARG A 713 13.15 17.76 -19.61
N SER A 714 13.09 16.43 -19.54
CA SER A 714 13.41 15.64 -18.34
C SER A 714 14.79 15.93 -17.74
N ASN A 715 15.78 16.35 -18.56
CA ASN A 715 17.11 16.76 -18.05
C ASN A 715 17.05 17.99 -17.15
N PHE A 716 16.09 18.90 -17.37
CA PHE A 716 15.90 20.10 -16.56
C PHE A 716 15.05 19.85 -15.32
N SER A 717 14.29 18.75 -15.26
CA SER A 717 13.36 18.44 -14.16
C SER A 717 14.00 17.76 -12.95
N TYR A 718 15.23 17.25 -13.06
CA TYR A 718 15.89 16.56 -11.95
C TYR A 718 16.45 17.56 -10.92
N ALA A 719 15.97 17.46 -9.68
CA ALA A 719 16.42 18.24 -8.51
C ALA A 719 16.40 19.78 -8.71
N THR A 720 15.57 20.30 -9.61
CA THR A 720 15.52 21.74 -9.97
C THR A 720 15.18 22.64 -8.78
N GLN A 721 14.51 22.09 -7.76
CA GLN A 721 14.26 22.77 -6.48
C GLN A 721 15.56 23.17 -5.75
N ALA A 722 16.65 22.42 -5.97
CA ALA A 722 17.96 22.71 -5.38
C ALA A 722 18.77 23.72 -6.20
N TRP A 723 18.68 23.69 -7.54
CA TRP A 723 19.46 24.53 -8.46
C TRP A 723 18.59 25.52 -9.26
N CYS A 724 17.73 26.29 -8.58
CA CYS A 724 16.90 27.29 -9.25
C CYS A 724 17.77 28.45 -9.81
N PRO A 725 17.64 28.82 -11.11
CA PRO A 725 18.35 29.97 -11.67
C PRO A 725 17.84 31.29 -11.05
N GLN A 726 18.75 32.07 -10.46
CA GLN A 726 18.39 33.31 -9.73
C GLN A 726 18.56 34.61 -10.56
N SER A 727 19.27 34.56 -11.69
CA SER A 727 19.45 35.74 -12.55
C SER A 727 18.55 35.66 -13.77
N VAL A 728 17.98 36.80 -14.18
CA VAL A 728 17.10 36.92 -15.36
C VAL A 728 17.71 36.24 -16.59
N LYS A 729 19.00 36.50 -16.87
CA LYS A 729 19.71 35.85 -17.99
C LYS A 729 19.74 34.31 -17.91
N LEU A 730 19.92 33.72 -16.71
CA LEU A 730 19.92 32.27 -16.54
C LEU A 730 18.50 31.68 -16.59
N ILE A 731 17.49 32.46 -16.21
CA ILE A 731 16.07 32.11 -16.39
C ILE A 731 15.76 32.13 -17.90
N GLU A 732 16.05 33.23 -18.61
CA GLU A 732 15.90 33.37 -20.06
C GLU A 732 16.67 32.29 -20.84
N ASP A 733 17.89 31.94 -20.44
CA ASP A 733 18.68 30.88 -21.10
C ASP A 733 18.04 29.49 -20.95
N VAL A 734 17.34 29.23 -19.84
CA VAL A 734 16.60 27.98 -19.60
C VAL A 734 15.23 28.02 -20.28
N GLU A 735 14.50 29.12 -20.14
CA GLU A 735 13.20 29.34 -20.75
C GLU A 735 13.26 29.33 -22.27
N LYS A 736 14.30 29.91 -22.89
CA LYS A 736 14.49 29.88 -24.34
C LYS A 736 14.57 28.45 -24.90
N GLU A 737 15.28 27.54 -24.22
CA GLU A 737 15.35 26.14 -24.65
C GLU A 737 14.07 25.34 -24.34
N LEU A 738 13.29 25.77 -23.34
CA LEU A 738 11.94 25.26 -23.08
C LEU A 738 10.89 25.83 -24.06
N GLN A 739 11.12 27.03 -24.61
CA GLN A 739 10.24 27.74 -25.54
C GLN A 739 10.47 27.38 -27.02
N GLU A 740 11.60 26.77 -27.40
CA GLU A 740 11.79 26.21 -28.75
C GLU A 740 10.65 25.22 -29.14
N VAL A 741 9.98 24.61 -28.15
CA VAL A 741 8.77 23.79 -28.31
C VAL A 741 7.62 24.53 -28.99
N ASN A 742 7.45 25.83 -28.69
CA ASN A 742 6.39 26.65 -29.26
C ASN A 742 6.78 27.26 -30.61
N GLN A 743 8.08 27.43 -30.88
CA GLN A 743 8.56 28.02 -32.13
C GLN A 743 8.77 27.00 -33.27
N THR A 744 8.80 25.69 -32.98
CA THR A 744 8.62 24.65 -34.02
C THR A 744 7.16 24.51 -34.51
N GLN A 745 6.41 25.61 -34.56
CA GLN A 745 5.08 25.72 -35.18
C GLN A 745 5.13 26.32 -36.60
N THR A 746 6.32 26.56 -37.14
CA THR A 746 6.59 26.98 -38.52
C THR A 746 7.63 26.06 -39.16
#